data_AF-A0A7F8RP70-F1
#
_entry.id   AF-A0A7F8RP70-F1
#
_cell.length_a   1.000
_cell.length_b   1.000
_cell.length_c   1.000
_cell.angle_alpha   90.00
_cell.angle_beta   90.00
_cell.angle_gamma   90.00
#
_symmetry.space_group_name_H-M   'P 1'
#
loop_
_entity.id
_entity.type
_entity.pdbx_description
1 polymer ?
#
loop_
_entity_poly.entity_id
_entity_poly.type
_entity_poly.pdbx_seq_one_letter_code
_entity_poly.pdbx_strand_id
1 'polypeptide(L)'
;MRAEGAPASPPGSGTRTCTVTEGKHARLSCYVTGEPKPETVWKKDGQLVVEGRRHVVYEDAQENFVLKILFCKQSDRGLYTCTASNLVGQTYSSVQVVVREPAMPFRKRLQDLEVQERESATFQCEVELPTTEAAWYKEETRLWASAKYGIEEAGTERRLTVRNVSADDDAVYICETAEGSRTVAELAVQGNLIRKLPRKTVVRVGDTAMFCVELARPEDSVHWLRNQEEVVAGGRVAITTEGTCHALTISKCSLEDMGEVTFTAGDCQTSTQFFVSAPRKPPLQAPEAPEVKARTECSVTLGWSPPPHGDRPVPIDGYLVEKKRLGAYTWSPCHEAKWVDVRELTVAGVSEEGDFQFRVSAVNSFGHSPCLEFPGTVHLAPQLALRTPLKAVEAVEGGEVTFSVDLTLASAGEWFLDGRALKASGVYVIRHEGTRHTLTIRSVSASLHGAELKFVANGIESSIRMEVRGLTPFLHKDTAGGCVDAMAGGPAHFECETSEAHVRVRWYKDGTELSRSSQRFSQEDVGTRHRLVAASVTRQDEGTYSCRVGEDSVDFQLRVSEPSAVFAKEQPARREVQAKAGASATLSCEVAQAQTEVTWYKDGKKLSASSKVHVEAKGCSRRLVVQQVGKADAGAYSCEAGGQKVSFHLDVAEPSAVFAKEQPARSEVQAKAGASATLSCEVAQAQTEVTWYKDGKKLSASSKVHVEAKGCSRRLVVQQVGKADAGEYSCEAGGQKVSFHLDVAEPAAVFAKEQPARSELQAKVGASATLSCEVAQDKTEVTWYKDGKKLSASSKICMEAEGCSRRLVVQQVGKADAGEYSCEAGGQKVSFHLDVTGQRFGGNS
;
A
#
# COMPACT_ATOMS: atom_id res chain seq x y z
N MET A 1 -22.52 21.58 0.12
CA MET A 1 -21.26 20.80 0.12
C MET A 1 -20.59 21.00 -1.23
N ARG A 2 -19.39 21.58 -1.25
CA ARG A 2 -18.52 21.61 -2.43
C ARG A 2 -17.59 20.41 -2.32
N ALA A 3 -17.62 19.52 -3.29
CA ALA A 3 -16.42 18.78 -3.70
C ALA A 3 -15.80 19.62 -4.83
N GLU A 4 -14.50 19.86 -4.79
CA GLU A 4 -13.84 20.49 -5.93
C GLU A 4 -13.86 19.54 -7.14
N GLY A 5 -14.33 20.05 -8.29
CA GLY A 5 -14.28 19.39 -9.60
C GLY A 5 -15.64 19.09 -10.25
N ALA A 6 -16.01 19.90 -11.26
CA ALA A 6 -17.07 19.73 -12.29
C ALA A 6 -18.53 20.17 -11.97
N PRO A 7 -19.34 20.58 -12.98
CA PRO A 7 -20.32 21.68 -12.89
C PRO A 7 -21.74 21.28 -12.43
N ALA A 8 -22.56 22.32 -12.22
CA ALA A 8 -23.82 22.34 -11.48
C ALA A 8 -24.97 21.46 -12.02
N SER A 9 -25.69 20.81 -11.09
CA SER A 9 -27.06 20.30 -11.28
C SER A 9 -27.91 20.48 -10.00
N PRO A 10 -29.21 20.84 -10.10
CA PRO A 10 -30.11 21.14 -8.97
C PRO A 10 -30.74 19.87 -8.31
N PRO A 11 -31.50 19.98 -7.21
CA PRO A 11 -31.44 19.05 -6.09
C PRO A 11 -32.30 17.79 -6.29
N GLY A 12 -31.64 16.64 -6.33
CA GLY A 12 -32.26 15.33 -6.22
C GLY A 12 -32.10 14.76 -4.81
N SER A 13 -33.22 14.29 -4.26
CA SER A 13 -33.37 13.45 -3.07
C SER A 13 -32.47 12.20 -3.14
N GLY A 14 -31.19 12.36 -2.85
CA GLY A 14 -30.25 11.28 -2.62
C GLY A 14 -29.53 11.55 -1.31
N THR A 15 -29.75 10.70 -0.31
CA THR A 15 -28.94 10.69 0.91
C THR A 15 -27.49 10.54 0.49
N ARG A 16 -26.69 11.60 0.70
CA ARG A 16 -25.26 11.59 0.34
C ARG A 16 -24.55 10.54 1.19
N THR A 17 -23.51 9.90 0.63
CA THR A 17 -22.73 8.90 1.36
C THR A 17 -21.31 9.40 1.60
N CYS A 18 -20.86 9.40 2.85
CA CYS A 18 -19.47 9.60 3.23
C CYS A 18 -18.85 8.23 3.50
N THR A 19 -17.92 7.80 2.65
CA THR A 19 -17.19 6.55 2.86
C THR A 19 -15.84 6.85 3.49
N VAL A 20 -15.53 6.18 4.59
CA VAL A 20 -14.27 6.31 5.32
C VAL A 20 -13.71 4.92 5.63
N THR A 21 -12.40 4.73 5.50
CA THR A 21 -11.76 3.51 5.99
C THR A 21 -11.63 3.59 7.50
N GLU A 22 -11.91 2.50 8.20
CA GLU A 22 -11.75 2.41 9.65
C GLU A 22 -10.36 2.87 10.09
N GLY A 23 -10.29 3.59 11.22
CA GLY A 23 -9.07 4.21 11.73
C GLY A 23 -8.69 5.55 11.05
N LYS A 24 -9.37 5.95 9.97
CA LYS A 24 -9.24 7.30 9.38
C LYS A 24 -10.30 8.27 9.92
N HIS A 25 -10.10 9.57 9.73
CA HIS A 25 -11.06 10.58 10.17
C HIS A 25 -12.15 10.80 9.11
N ALA A 26 -13.39 11.01 9.55
CA ALA A 26 -14.46 11.53 8.71
C ALA A 26 -14.71 13.01 9.02
N ARG A 27 -15.06 13.79 8.01
CA ARG A 27 -15.42 15.21 8.16
C ARG A 27 -16.75 15.47 7.46
N LEU A 28 -17.76 15.81 8.23
CA LEU A 28 -19.09 16.17 7.77
C LEU A 28 -19.25 17.68 7.93
N SER A 29 -19.74 18.39 6.91
CA SER A 29 -19.88 19.84 6.98
C SER A 29 -21.20 20.29 6.34
N CYS A 30 -21.89 21.21 7.02
CA CYS A 30 -23.07 21.90 6.54
C CYS A 30 -22.86 23.41 6.64
N TYR A 31 -23.23 24.15 5.60
CA TYR A 31 -23.33 25.61 5.67
C TYR A 31 -24.76 25.94 6.10
N VAL A 32 -24.92 26.69 7.19
CA VAL A 32 -26.23 26.99 7.77
C VAL A 32 -26.46 28.50 7.77
N THR A 33 -27.61 28.92 7.26
CA THR A 33 -28.05 30.31 7.25
C THR A 33 -29.50 30.39 7.73
N GLY A 34 -29.92 31.56 8.23
CA GLY A 34 -31.29 31.79 8.68
C GLY A 34 -31.39 33.03 9.56
N GLU A 35 -32.58 33.64 9.57
CA GLU A 35 -32.90 34.80 10.40
C GLU A 35 -34.18 34.52 11.20
N PRO A 36 -34.17 34.63 12.55
CA PRO A 36 -32.99 34.80 13.42
C PRO A 36 -31.96 33.66 13.28
N LYS A 37 -30.70 33.89 13.68
CA LYS A 37 -29.63 32.88 13.54
C LYS A 37 -30.08 31.54 14.15
N PRO A 38 -30.09 30.44 13.38
CA PRO A 38 -30.54 29.15 13.88
C PRO A 38 -29.50 28.50 14.78
N GLU A 39 -29.98 27.79 15.81
CA GLU A 39 -29.21 26.83 16.58
C GLU A 39 -29.01 25.55 15.75
N THR A 40 -27.80 24.99 15.77
CA THR A 40 -27.41 23.87 14.92
C THR A 40 -26.88 22.70 15.73
N VAL A 41 -27.40 21.50 15.46
CA VAL A 41 -26.99 20.27 16.14
C VAL A 41 -26.76 19.13 15.16
N TRP A 42 -25.82 18.23 15.46
CA TRP A 42 -25.63 16.98 14.74
C TRP A 42 -26.34 15.84 15.47
N LYS A 43 -27.04 14.98 14.72
CA LYS A 43 -27.66 13.75 15.22
C LYS A 43 -27.16 12.54 14.47
N LYS A 44 -26.84 11.45 15.15
CA LYS A 44 -26.53 10.14 14.55
C LYS A 44 -27.72 9.21 14.82
N ASP A 45 -28.31 8.67 13.76
CA ASP A 45 -29.46 7.76 13.84
C ASP A 45 -30.60 8.32 14.71
N GLY A 46 -30.79 9.65 14.65
CA GLY A 46 -31.80 10.38 15.42
C GLY A 46 -31.38 10.84 16.83
N GLN A 47 -30.27 10.32 17.38
CA GLN A 47 -29.75 10.70 18.69
C GLN A 47 -28.74 11.85 18.58
N LEU A 48 -28.73 12.76 19.55
CA LEU A 48 -27.77 13.88 19.58
C LEU A 48 -26.33 13.34 19.61
N VAL A 49 -25.48 13.83 18.71
CA VAL A 49 -24.05 13.56 18.77
C VAL A 49 -23.47 14.38 19.93
N VAL A 50 -23.02 13.68 20.96
CA VAL A 50 -22.34 14.30 22.09
C VAL A 50 -20.88 14.53 21.70
N GLU A 51 -20.38 15.74 21.91
CA GLU A 51 -18.97 16.04 21.71
C GLU A 51 -18.10 15.25 22.68
N GLY A 52 -16.96 14.77 22.21
CA GLY A 52 -16.04 13.97 23.02
C GLY A 52 -14.68 13.85 22.35
N ARG A 53 -13.88 12.87 22.79
CA ARG A 53 -12.50 12.69 22.31
C ARG A 53 -12.42 12.41 20.80
N ARG A 54 -13.42 11.72 20.26
CA ARG A 54 -13.50 11.39 18.82
C ARG A 54 -14.49 12.25 18.04
N HIS A 55 -15.56 12.72 18.64
CA HIS A 55 -16.57 13.53 17.96
C HIS A 55 -16.33 15.01 18.28
N VAL A 56 -15.83 15.75 17.30
CA VAL A 56 -15.49 17.18 17.46
C VAL A 56 -16.39 18.01 16.58
N VAL A 57 -17.16 18.94 17.15
CA VAL A 57 -17.99 19.87 16.40
C VAL A 57 -17.37 21.27 16.45
N TYR A 58 -17.31 21.95 15.30
CA TYR A 58 -16.76 23.30 15.23
C TYR A 58 -17.26 24.06 14.00
N GLU A 59 -17.15 25.39 14.02
CA GLU A 59 -17.31 26.21 12.83
C GLU A 59 -15.93 26.43 12.17
N ASP A 60 -15.82 26.13 10.86
CA ASP A 60 -14.55 26.30 10.14
C ASP A 60 -14.28 27.76 9.71
N ALA A 61 -13.18 27.99 8.98
CA ALA A 61 -12.81 29.31 8.48
C ALA A 61 -13.90 29.95 7.61
N GLN A 62 -14.72 29.12 6.95
CA GLN A 62 -15.79 29.50 6.04
C GLN A 62 -17.18 29.46 6.70
N GLU A 63 -17.26 29.42 8.04
CA GLU A 63 -18.50 29.36 8.82
C GLU A 63 -19.36 28.12 8.53
N ASN A 64 -18.77 27.04 8.01
CA ASN A 64 -19.49 25.77 7.95
C ASN A 64 -19.54 25.16 9.35
N PHE A 65 -20.69 24.63 9.73
CA PHE A 65 -20.84 23.78 10.90
C PHE A 65 -20.33 22.38 10.58
N VAL A 66 -19.26 21.96 11.25
CA VAL A 66 -18.49 20.76 10.93
C VAL A 66 -18.58 19.77 12.08
N LEU A 67 -18.87 18.51 11.78
CA LEU A 67 -18.61 17.37 12.67
C LEU A 67 -17.41 16.59 12.12
N LYS A 68 -16.31 16.55 12.87
CA LYS A 68 -15.15 15.72 12.59
C LYS A 68 -15.18 14.50 13.51
N ILE A 69 -15.26 13.31 12.92
CA ILE A 69 -15.19 12.03 13.62
C ILE A 69 -13.76 11.54 13.49
N LEU A 70 -13.01 11.56 14.59
CA LEU A 70 -11.63 11.14 14.62
C LEU A 70 -11.55 9.62 14.74
N PHE A 71 -10.71 9.01 13.91
CA PHE A 71 -10.42 7.58 13.91
C PHE A 71 -11.71 6.73 13.93
N CYS A 72 -12.41 6.71 12.79
CA CYS A 72 -13.71 6.08 12.66
C CYS A 72 -13.64 4.59 13.03
N LYS A 73 -14.56 4.15 13.88
CA LYS A 73 -14.82 2.75 14.25
C LYS A 73 -16.01 2.23 13.45
N GLN A 74 -16.17 0.91 13.38
CA GLN A 74 -17.36 0.31 12.73
C GLN A 74 -18.69 0.78 13.34
N SER A 75 -18.68 1.12 14.64
CA SER A 75 -19.82 1.69 15.36
C SER A 75 -20.20 3.10 14.92
N ASP A 76 -19.31 3.86 14.25
CA ASP A 76 -19.63 5.19 13.72
C ASP A 76 -20.39 5.12 12.39
N ARG A 77 -20.64 3.92 11.85
CA ARG A 77 -21.59 3.74 10.75
C ARG A 77 -22.98 4.21 11.21
N GLY A 78 -23.64 5.01 10.38
CA GLY A 78 -24.98 5.51 10.68
C GLY A 78 -25.38 6.70 9.81
N LEU A 79 -26.61 7.15 9.96
CA LEU A 79 -27.15 8.34 9.30
C LEU A 79 -26.91 9.56 10.18
N TYR A 80 -26.04 10.46 9.73
CA TYR A 80 -25.76 11.71 10.41
C TYR A 80 -26.60 12.84 9.83
N THR A 81 -27.30 13.58 10.68
CA THR A 81 -28.22 14.65 10.32
C THR A 81 -27.85 15.95 11.04
N CYS A 82 -27.48 16.96 10.27
CA CYS A 82 -27.32 18.35 10.73
C CYS A 82 -28.70 18.98 10.75
N THR A 83 -29.18 19.39 11.93
CA THR A 83 -30.48 20.03 12.14
C THR A 83 -30.27 21.49 12.53
N ALA A 84 -30.95 22.40 11.87
CA ALA A 84 -30.91 23.84 12.15
C ALA A 84 -32.30 24.33 12.52
N SER A 85 -32.46 25.00 13.65
CA SER A 85 -33.75 25.51 14.14
C SER A 85 -33.66 26.91 14.72
N ASN A 86 -34.68 27.72 14.46
CA ASN A 86 -34.91 29.02 15.11
C ASN A 86 -36.40 29.16 15.47
N LEU A 87 -36.80 30.34 15.96
CA LEU A 87 -38.19 30.65 16.32
C LEU A 87 -39.18 30.57 15.13
N VAL A 88 -38.68 30.59 13.89
CA VAL A 88 -39.49 30.56 12.65
C VAL A 88 -39.70 29.13 12.15
N GLY A 89 -38.78 28.21 12.44
CA GLY A 89 -38.91 26.81 12.04
C GLY A 89 -37.63 26.00 12.13
N GLN A 90 -37.66 24.80 11.55
CA GLN A 90 -36.56 23.84 11.57
C GLN A 90 -36.32 23.26 10.16
N THR A 91 -35.06 23.04 9.82
CA THR A 91 -34.62 22.34 8.60
C THR A 91 -33.51 21.36 8.92
N TYR A 92 -33.22 20.42 8.02
CA TYR A 92 -32.21 19.39 8.22
C TYR A 92 -31.52 18.97 6.92
N SER A 93 -30.31 18.43 7.05
CA SER A 93 -29.55 17.79 5.97
C SER A 93 -28.87 16.54 6.49
N SER A 94 -28.97 15.43 5.75
CA SER A 94 -28.46 14.13 6.18
C SER A 94 -27.38 13.56 5.26
N VAL A 95 -26.48 12.77 5.84
CA VAL A 95 -25.40 12.04 5.16
C VAL A 95 -25.23 10.66 5.80
N GLN A 96 -25.20 9.62 4.97
CA GLN A 96 -24.93 8.25 5.39
C GLN A 96 -23.41 8.06 5.54
N VAL A 97 -22.92 7.78 6.74
CA VAL A 97 -21.52 7.41 6.96
C VAL A 97 -21.38 5.90 6.81
N VAL A 98 -20.45 5.49 5.95
CA VAL A 98 -20.07 4.09 5.69
C VAL A 98 -18.62 3.91 6.07
N VAL A 99 -18.38 3.10 7.09
CA VAL A 99 -17.04 2.71 7.51
C VAL A 99 -16.68 1.39 6.82
N ARG A 100 -15.55 1.38 6.10
CA ARG A 100 -15.00 0.20 5.39
C ARG A 100 -13.82 -0.36 6.16
N GLU A 101 -13.71 -1.68 6.19
CA GLU A 101 -12.55 -2.34 6.75
C GLU A 101 -11.28 -2.04 5.93
N PRO A 102 -10.11 -1.94 6.58
CA PRO A 102 -8.84 -1.79 5.89
C PRO A 102 -8.45 -3.09 5.16
N ALA A 103 -7.57 -2.98 4.16
CA ALA A 103 -7.15 -4.13 3.34
C ALA A 103 -6.43 -5.23 4.15
N MET A 104 -5.76 -4.85 5.24
CA MET A 104 -5.15 -5.77 6.21
C MET A 104 -5.68 -5.44 7.61
N PRO A 105 -6.81 -6.01 8.04
CA PRO A 105 -7.40 -5.71 9.33
C PRO A 105 -6.62 -6.35 10.48
N PHE A 106 -6.77 -5.78 11.68
CA PHE A 106 -6.34 -6.43 12.91
C PHE A 106 -7.24 -7.64 13.18
N ARG A 107 -6.65 -8.78 13.58
CA ARG A 107 -7.37 -9.97 14.02
C ARG A 107 -8.17 -9.70 15.29
N LYS A 108 -7.56 -8.99 16.23
CA LYS A 108 -8.19 -8.49 17.45
C LYS A 108 -7.96 -6.98 17.55
N ARG A 109 -9.06 -6.24 17.63
CA ARG A 109 -9.06 -4.77 17.69
C ARG A 109 -8.90 -4.29 19.13
N LEU A 110 -8.39 -3.07 19.28
CA LEU A 110 -8.40 -2.39 20.56
C LEU A 110 -9.83 -2.18 21.07
N GLN A 111 -9.98 -2.17 22.38
CA GLN A 111 -11.23 -1.95 23.08
C GLN A 111 -11.09 -0.77 24.02
N ASP A 112 -12.17 -0.01 24.16
CA ASP A 112 -12.23 1.11 25.09
C ASP A 112 -12.08 0.59 26.52
N LEU A 113 -11.31 1.32 27.33
CA LEU A 113 -11.02 0.96 28.71
C LEU A 113 -11.49 2.07 29.63
N GLU A 114 -11.93 1.67 30.82
CA GLU A 114 -12.26 2.57 31.90
C GLU A 114 -11.45 2.16 33.13
N VAL A 115 -10.63 3.07 33.64
CA VAL A 115 -9.61 2.77 34.67
C VAL A 115 -9.60 3.89 35.71
N GLN A 116 -9.44 3.54 36.98
CA GLN A 116 -9.32 4.53 38.05
C GLN A 116 -7.98 5.25 37.97
N GLU A 117 -7.95 6.53 38.35
CA GLU A 117 -6.70 7.26 38.43
C GLU A 117 -5.67 6.53 39.32
N ARG A 118 -4.39 6.59 38.95
CA ARG A 118 -3.21 5.92 39.54
C ARG A 118 -3.11 4.42 39.27
N GLU A 119 -4.13 3.77 38.72
CA GLU A 119 -4.03 2.38 38.26
C GLU A 119 -3.25 2.27 36.93
N SER A 120 -3.15 1.07 36.36
CA SER A 120 -2.54 0.86 35.04
C SER A 120 -3.60 0.41 34.03
N ALA A 121 -3.56 0.98 32.83
CA ALA A 121 -4.43 0.61 31.72
C ALA A 121 -3.63 -0.22 30.69
N THR A 122 -4.15 -1.37 30.26
CA THR A 122 -3.46 -2.26 29.32
C THR A 122 -4.28 -2.48 28.07
N PHE A 123 -3.85 -1.86 26.97
CA PHE A 123 -4.38 -2.04 25.63
C PHE A 123 -3.74 -3.25 24.96
N GLN A 124 -4.53 -4.06 24.25
CA GLN A 124 -4.06 -5.24 23.54
C GLN A 124 -4.79 -5.40 22.20
N CYS A 125 -4.03 -5.62 21.13
CA CYS A 125 -4.54 -5.96 19.80
C CYS A 125 -3.71 -7.09 19.16
N GLU A 126 -4.23 -7.68 18.08
CA GLU A 126 -3.53 -8.73 17.32
C GLU A 126 -3.44 -8.36 15.84
N VAL A 127 -2.22 -8.35 15.31
CA VAL A 127 -1.91 -8.11 13.89
C VAL A 127 -2.02 -9.40 13.07
N GLU A 128 -2.11 -9.27 11.75
CA GLU A 128 -2.35 -10.41 10.85
C GLU A 128 -1.15 -11.39 10.78
N LEU A 129 0.08 -10.86 10.82
CA LEU A 129 1.31 -11.66 10.74
C LEU A 129 2.25 -11.33 11.92
N PRO A 130 2.99 -12.31 12.46
CA PRO A 130 3.94 -12.06 13.55
C PRO A 130 5.02 -11.01 13.21
N THR A 131 5.37 -10.90 11.93
CA THR A 131 6.37 -9.95 11.40
C THR A 131 5.83 -8.54 11.19
N THR A 132 4.53 -8.30 11.38
CA THR A 132 3.93 -6.97 11.16
C THR A 132 4.37 -6.02 12.29
N GLU A 133 5.20 -5.04 11.97
CA GLU A 133 5.61 -4.00 12.92
C GLU A 133 4.45 -3.05 13.21
N ALA A 134 4.35 -2.58 14.46
CA ALA A 134 3.33 -1.62 14.86
C ALA A 134 3.90 -0.49 15.73
N ALA A 135 3.30 0.68 15.61
CA ALA A 135 3.60 1.85 16.43
C ALA A 135 2.37 2.25 17.25
N TRP A 136 2.64 2.76 18.45
CA TRP A 136 1.60 3.24 19.36
C TRP A 136 1.57 4.75 19.37
N TYR A 137 0.36 5.31 19.43
CA TYR A 137 0.13 6.74 19.54
C TYR A 137 -0.89 7.03 20.64
N LYS A 138 -0.65 8.12 21.35
CA LYS A 138 -1.66 8.83 22.14
C LYS A 138 -2.06 10.02 21.27
N GLU A 139 -3.25 9.93 20.69
CA GLU A 139 -3.75 10.88 19.69
C GLU A 139 -2.84 10.94 18.46
N GLU A 140 -2.18 12.06 18.19
CA GLU A 140 -1.23 12.21 17.08
C GLU A 140 0.24 12.05 17.54
N THR A 141 0.47 11.87 18.84
CA THR A 141 1.82 11.79 19.41
C THR A 141 2.28 10.35 19.48
N ARG A 142 3.39 10.03 18.81
CA ARG A 142 4.02 8.71 18.85
C ARG A 142 4.55 8.42 20.24
N LEU A 143 4.19 7.26 20.77
CA LEU A 143 4.65 6.75 22.05
C LEU A 143 5.87 5.86 21.88
N TRP A 144 6.75 5.90 22.88
CA TRP A 144 7.94 5.06 22.99
C TRP A 144 7.96 4.39 24.36
N ALA A 145 8.60 3.22 24.43
CA ALA A 145 8.77 2.49 25.68
C ALA A 145 9.48 3.37 26.72
N SER A 146 8.93 3.43 27.93
CA SER A 146 9.39 4.30 29.02
C SER A 146 8.88 3.79 30.38
N ALA A 147 9.21 4.50 31.45
CA ALA A 147 8.62 4.23 32.77
C ALA A 147 7.08 4.35 32.74
N LYS A 148 6.55 5.34 32.00
CA LYS A 148 5.11 5.59 31.84
C LYS A 148 4.43 4.57 30.93
N TYR A 149 5.07 4.22 29.81
CA TYR A 149 4.50 3.36 28.76
C TYR A 149 5.29 2.06 28.62
N GLY A 150 4.70 0.93 29.00
CA GLY A 150 5.22 -0.40 28.68
C GLY A 150 4.72 -0.85 27.31
N ILE A 151 5.61 -1.07 26.34
CA ILE A 151 5.25 -1.54 25.00
C ILE A 151 5.85 -2.93 24.81
N GLU A 152 5.02 -3.91 24.48
CA GLU A 152 5.40 -5.31 24.33
C GLU A 152 4.89 -5.86 22.99
N GLU A 153 5.74 -6.64 22.33
CA GLU A 153 5.42 -7.33 21.07
C GLU A 153 5.78 -8.82 21.19
N ALA A 154 4.79 -9.69 21.03
CA ALA A 154 4.96 -11.14 21.15
C ALA A 154 4.15 -11.86 20.06
N GLY A 155 4.84 -12.44 19.06
CA GLY A 155 4.16 -13.08 17.93
C GLY A 155 3.25 -12.08 17.20
N THR A 156 1.95 -12.39 17.11
CA THR A 156 0.92 -11.48 16.54
C THR A 156 0.36 -10.48 17.53
N GLU A 157 0.70 -10.56 18.81
CA GLU A 157 0.13 -9.71 19.86
C GLU A 157 0.92 -8.41 20.02
N ARG A 158 0.21 -7.28 20.16
CA ARG A 158 0.78 -5.97 20.49
C ARG A 158 0.10 -5.46 21.76
N ARG A 159 0.89 -5.05 22.75
CA ARG A 159 0.40 -4.58 24.04
C ARG A 159 1.00 -3.24 24.44
N LEU A 160 0.17 -2.33 24.92
CA LEU A 160 0.55 -1.06 25.54
C LEU A 160 -0.01 -0.98 26.94
N THR A 161 0.86 -0.83 27.93
CA THR A 161 0.53 -0.62 29.34
C THR A 161 0.84 0.82 29.73
N VAL A 162 -0.18 1.61 30.03
CA VAL A 162 -0.08 2.96 30.60
C VAL A 162 -0.04 2.82 32.12
N ARG A 163 1.09 3.11 32.75
CA ARG A 163 1.26 2.99 34.22
C ARG A 163 0.88 4.28 34.93
N ASN A 164 0.38 4.16 36.16
CA ASN A 164 0.01 5.31 37.01
C ASN A 164 -0.84 6.33 36.24
N VAL A 165 -1.95 5.88 35.69
CA VAL A 165 -2.87 6.63 34.83
C VAL A 165 -3.25 7.95 35.52
N SER A 166 -3.11 9.07 34.83
CA SER A 166 -3.53 10.39 35.32
C SER A 166 -4.64 10.98 34.45
N ALA A 167 -5.21 12.11 34.86
CA ALA A 167 -6.18 12.84 34.05
C ALA A 167 -5.71 13.13 32.61
N ASP A 168 -4.40 13.31 32.38
CA ASP A 168 -3.84 13.54 31.04
C ASP A 168 -3.92 12.32 30.13
N ASP A 169 -3.99 11.11 30.69
CA ASP A 169 -4.09 9.85 29.94
C ASP A 169 -5.50 9.58 29.42
N ASP A 170 -6.47 10.41 29.80
CA ASP A 170 -7.82 10.47 29.26
C ASP A 170 -7.80 10.89 27.78
N ALA A 171 -7.54 9.93 26.90
CA ALA A 171 -7.19 10.15 25.51
C ALA A 171 -7.58 8.98 24.59
N VAL A 172 -7.40 9.19 23.28
CA VAL A 172 -7.51 8.12 22.28
C VAL A 172 -6.13 7.49 22.07
N TYR A 173 -6.06 6.17 22.21
CA TYR A 173 -4.88 5.37 21.92
C TYR A 173 -5.03 4.62 20.60
N ILE A 174 -3.95 4.56 19.85
CA ILE A 174 -3.92 4.04 18.49
C ILE A 174 -2.77 3.05 18.38
N CYS A 175 -3.05 1.90 17.79
CA CYS A 175 -2.02 1.01 17.26
C CYS A 175 -2.09 1.09 15.72
N GLU A 176 -0.98 1.46 15.10
CA GLU A 176 -0.84 1.60 13.64
C GLU A 176 0.22 0.63 13.13
N THR A 177 -0.11 -0.16 12.11
CA THR A 177 0.87 -1.03 11.45
C THR A 177 1.69 -0.27 10.41
N ALA A 178 2.86 -0.79 10.04
CA ALA A 178 3.69 -0.22 8.98
C ALA A 178 2.96 -0.06 7.64
N GLU A 179 1.95 -0.90 7.37
CA GLU A 179 1.12 -0.83 6.16
C GLU A 179 -0.02 0.21 6.25
N GLY A 180 -0.13 0.95 7.37
CA GLY A 180 -1.08 2.04 7.56
C GLY A 180 -2.46 1.61 8.06
N SER A 181 -2.63 0.35 8.49
CA SER A 181 -3.84 -0.09 9.19
C SER A 181 -3.84 0.41 10.62
N ARG A 182 -4.98 0.91 11.10
CA ARG A 182 -5.12 1.46 12.46
C ARG A 182 -6.25 0.79 13.22
N THR A 183 -6.02 0.51 14.49
CA THR A 183 -7.07 0.19 15.47
C THR A 183 -6.99 1.18 16.63
N VAL A 184 -8.14 1.53 17.21
CA VAL A 184 -8.25 2.64 18.17
C VAL A 184 -9.10 2.28 19.37
N ALA A 185 -8.72 2.81 20.53
CA ALA A 185 -9.49 2.72 21.77
C ALA A 185 -9.42 4.03 22.54
N GLU A 186 -10.44 4.29 23.36
CA GLU A 186 -10.53 5.41 24.28
C GLU A 186 -10.19 4.93 25.69
N LEU A 187 -9.34 5.68 26.39
CA LEU A 187 -9.16 5.51 27.83
C LEU A 187 -10.05 6.51 28.57
N ALA A 188 -11.04 6.03 29.32
CA ALA A 188 -11.77 6.82 30.28
C ALA A 188 -11.10 6.70 31.66
N VAL A 189 -10.59 7.81 32.16
CA VAL A 189 -9.96 7.85 33.48
C VAL A 189 -11.01 8.26 34.51
N GLN A 190 -11.44 7.31 35.33
CA GLN A 190 -12.37 7.56 36.42
C GLN A 190 -11.63 8.23 37.59
N GLY A 191 -12.14 9.39 38.00
CA GLY A 191 -11.65 10.16 39.14
C GLY A 191 -12.79 10.98 39.74
N ASN A 192 -12.48 11.94 40.61
CA ASN A 192 -13.52 12.78 41.21
C ASN A 192 -14.13 13.79 40.21
N LEU A 193 -13.52 14.00 39.03
CA LEU A 193 -14.04 14.87 37.96
C LEU A 193 -14.95 14.07 37.00
N ILE A 194 -16.27 14.19 37.14
CA ILE A 194 -17.28 13.59 36.26
C ILE A 194 -17.40 14.36 34.95
N ARG A 195 -17.62 15.68 35.02
CA ARG A 195 -17.70 16.55 33.84
C ARG A 195 -16.47 17.44 33.81
N LYS A 196 -15.54 17.14 32.91
CA LYS A 196 -14.32 17.93 32.68
C LYS A 196 -14.60 19.11 31.74
N LEU A 197 -13.77 20.15 31.80
CA LEU A 197 -13.81 21.21 30.81
C LEU A 197 -13.38 20.68 29.43
N PRO A 198 -13.99 21.17 28.32
CA PRO A 198 -13.53 20.81 26.99
C PRO A 198 -12.12 21.35 26.75
N ARG A 199 -11.32 20.73 25.89
CA ARG A 199 -9.94 21.20 25.63
C ARG A 199 -9.84 22.63 25.09
N LYS A 200 -10.86 23.05 24.35
CA LYS A 200 -10.95 24.38 23.73
C LYS A 200 -12.37 24.89 23.80
N THR A 201 -12.53 26.14 24.23
CA THR A 201 -13.80 26.86 24.27
C THR A 201 -13.70 28.08 23.36
N VAL A 202 -14.61 28.27 22.42
CA VAL A 202 -14.61 29.43 21.50
C VAL A 202 -15.93 30.16 21.59
N VAL A 203 -15.89 31.46 21.89
CA VAL A 203 -17.06 32.34 21.99
C VAL A 203 -16.85 33.56 21.08
N ARG A 204 -17.91 34.22 20.60
CA ARG A 204 -17.75 35.45 19.81
C ARG A 204 -17.62 36.66 20.72
N VAL A 205 -16.99 37.72 20.22
CA VAL A 205 -16.97 39.02 20.91
C VAL A 205 -18.40 39.46 21.20
N GLY A 206 -18.71 39.74 22.47
CA GLY A 206 -20.02 40.17 22.96
C GLY A 206 -20.96 39.05 23.41
N ASP A 207 -20.67 37.78 23.13
CA ASP A 207 -21.47 36.64 23.61
C ASP A 207 -21.07 36.24 25.04
N THR A 208 -21.76 35.27 25.64
CA THR A 208 -21.48 34.77 27.01
C THR A 208 -20.78 33.42 26.95
N ALA A 209 -19.64 33.28 27.64
CA ALA A 209 -18.94 32.02 27.86
C ALA A 209 -19.44 31.36 29.15
N MET A 210 -19.63 30.03 29.12
CA MET A 210 -20.02 29.25 30.28
C MET A 210 -19.16 27.99 30.36
N PHE A 211 -18.51 27.80 31.50
CA PHE A 211 -17.62 26.69 31.82
C PHE A 211 -18.27 25.89 32.94
N CYS A 212 -18.50 24.60 32.72
CA CYS A 212 -19.19 23.74 33.69
C CYS A 212 -18.33 22.53 34.03
N VAL A 213 -18.19 22.27 35.33
CA VAL A 213 -17.52 21.10 35.90
C VAL A 213 -18.47 20.38 36.85
N GLU A 214 -18.41 19.06 36.90
CA GLU A 214 -19.19 18.24 37.82
C GLU A 214 -18.27 17.26 38.52
N LEU A 215 -18.40 17.15 39.83
CA LEU A 215 -17.64 16.23 40.66
C LEU A 215 -18.45 14.97 41.01
N ALA A 216 -17.78 13.85 41.27
CA ALA A 216 -18.43 12.62 41.74
C ALA A 216 -18.81 12.71 43.22
N ARG A 217 -18.00 13.44 44.00
CA ARG A 217 -18.20 13.74 45.40
C ARG A 217 -17.87 15.22 45.65
N PRO A 218 -18.58 15.89 46.56
CA PRO A 218 -18.26 17.27 46.94
C PRO A 218 -16.80 17.39 47.42
N GLU A 219 -16.18 18.53 47.12
CA GLU A 219 -14.83 18.88 47.56
C GLU A 219 -14.86 20.26 48.22
N ASP A 220 -14.19 20.40 49.37
CA ASP A 220 -14.27 21.62 50.18
C ASP A 220 -13.45 22.79 49.60
N SER A 221 -12.41 22.48 48.80
CA SER A 221 -11.47 23.46 48.26
C SER A 221 -11.54 23.48 46.73
N VAL A 222 -12.35 24.38 46.18
CA VAL A 222 -12.58 24.54 44.73
C VAL A 222 -12.23 25.95 44.26
N HIS A 223 -11.43 26.05 43.21
CA HIS A 223 -11.00 27.32 42.62
C HIS A 223 -11.14 27.32 41.10
N TRP A 224 -11.46 28.50 40.56
CA TRP A 224 -11.33 28.79 39.14
C TRP A 224 -10.14 29.70 38.93
N LEU A 225 -9.27 29.36 37.98
CA LEU A 225 -8.12 30.17 37.59
C LEU A 225 -8.24 30.57 36.11
N ARG A 226 -7.79 31.78 35.78
CA ARG A 226 -7.61 32.25 34.41
C ARG A 226 -6.16 32.69 34.26
N ASN A 227 -5.43 32.08 33.33
CA ASN A 227 -3.98 32.30 33.15
C ASN A 227 -3.21 32.18 34.48
N GLN A 228 -3.53 31.14 35.28
CA GLN A 228 -2.97 30.88 36.61
C GLN A 228 -3.35 31.86 37.73
N GLU A 229 -4.15 32.89 37.45
CA GLU A 229 -4.65 33.82 38.47
C GLU A 229 -6.07 33.44 38.91
N GLU A 230 -6.37 33.53 40.20
CA GLU A 230 -7.69 33.17 40.74
C GLU A 230 -8.79 34.11 40.21
N VAL A 231 -9.90 33.52 39.74
CA VAL A 231 -11.05 34.25 39.22
C VAL A 231 -12.04 34.53 40.36
N VAL A 232 -12.30 35.80 40.60
CA VAL A 232 -13.26 36.26 41.60
C VAL A 232 -14.58 36.64 40.92
N ALA A 233 -15.71 36.24 41.52
CA ALA A 233 -17.03 36.63 41.03
C ALA A 233 -17.23 38.15 41.11
N GLY A 234 -17.76 38.76 40.05
CA GLY A 234 -18.01 40.19 39.99
C GLY A 234 -18.25 40.72 38.57
N GLY A 235 -19.12 41.74 38.45
CA GLY A 235 -19.38 42.43 37.19
C GLY A 235 -19.90 41.50 36.08
N ARG A 236 -19.05 41.19 35.10
CA ARG A 236 -19.34 40.29 33.97
C ARG A 236 -19.19 38.80 34.32
N VAL A 237 -18.56 38.49 35.44
CA VAL A 237 -18.17 37.13 35.84
C VAL A 237 -19.07 36.63 36.97
N ALA A 238 -19.68 35.46 36.78
CA ALA A 238 -20.47 34.77 37.79
C ALA A 238 -19.91 33.37 38.05
N ILE A 239 -19.77 32.98 39.32
CA ILE A 239 -19.36 31.64 39.72
C ILE A 239 -20.51 31.04 40.55
N THR A 240 -20.97 29.86 40.18
CA THR A 240 -22.09 29.17 40.85
C THR A 240 -21.68 27.75 41.23
N THR A 241 -22.04 27.33 42.44
CA THR A 241 -21.85 25.97 42.93
C THR A 241 -23.18 25.43 43.41
N GLU A 242 -23.59 24.27 42.88
CA GLU A 242 -24.81 23.56 43.28
C GLU A 242 -24.49 22.08 43.48
N GLY A 243 -24.34 21.67 44.75
CA GLY A 243 -23.94 20.31 45.09
C GLY A 243 -22.55 19.98 44.52
N THR A 244 -22.50 19.04 43.59
CA THR A 244 -21.27 18.65 42.88
C THR A 244 -21.04 19.40 41.57
N CYS A 245 -21.98 20.25 41.15
CA CYS A 245 -21.88 21.04 39.93
C CYS A 245 -21.28 22.42 40.21
N HIS A 246 -20.27 22.79 39.42
CA HIS A 246 -19.60 24.07 39.49
C HIS A 246 -19.63 24.73 38.11
N ALA A 247 -19.95 26.02 38.06
CA ALA A 247 -19.92 26.77 36.79
C ALA A 247 -19.31 28.15 36.94
N LEU A 248 -18.53 28.54 35.93
CA LEU A 248 -18.01 29.88 35.71
C LEU A 248 -18.66 30.45 34.45
N THR A 249 -19.28 31.62 34.55
CA THR A 249 -19.92 32.32 33.43
C THR A 249 -19.26 33.68 33.24
N ILE A 250 -18.84 33.99 32.02
CA ILE A 250 -18.28 35.29 31.62
C ILE A 250 -19.20 35.90 30.57
N SER A 251 -19.91 36.96 30.92
CA SER A 251 -20.84 37.66 30.02
C SER A 251 -20.11 38.71 29.16
N LYS A 252 -20.60 38.94 27.94
CA LYS A 252 -20.06 39.96 27.01
C LYS A 252 -18.54 39.81 26.81
N CYS A 253 -18.11 38.65 26.34
CA CYS A 253 -16.69 38.31 26.19
C CYS A 253 -15.95 39.27 25.25
N SER A 254 -14.72 39.66 25.60
CA SER A 254 -13.80 40.48 24.80
C SER A 254 -12.53 39.70 24.45
N LEU A 255 -11.68 40.24 23.55
CA LEU A 255 -10.40 39.61 23.21
C LEU A 255 -9.45 39.47 24.40
N GLU A 256 -9.62 40.30 25.43
CA GLU A 256 -8.82 40.25 26.67
C GLU A 256 -9.20 39.08 27.57
N ASP A 257 -10.38 38.48 27.36
CA ASP A 257 -10.81 37.34 28.16
C ASP A 257 -10.15 36.03 27.72
N MET A 258 -9.40 36.03 26.61
CA MET A 258 -8.66 34.87 26.11
C MET A 258 -7.61 34.36 27.10
N GLY A 259 -7.40 33.05 27.09
CA GLY A 259 -6.39 32.42 27.93
C GLY A 259 -6.74 31.01 28.34
N GLU A 260 -5.97 30.45 29.26
CA GLU A 260 -6.30 29.17 29.89
C GLU A 260 -7.27 29.39 31.04
N VAL A 261 -8.40 28.68 31.04
CA VAL A 261 -9.34 28.64 32.16
C VAL A 261 -9.23 27.27 32.81
N THR A 262 -9.02 27.26 34.11
CA THR A 262 -8.70 26.07 34.89
C THR A 262 -9.63 25.97 36.09
N PHE A 263 -10.06 24.76 36.39
CA PHE A 263 -10.78 24.43 37.62
C PHE A 263 -9.93 23.45 38.44
N THR A 264 -9.75 23.74 39.72
CA THR A 264 -9.06 22.86 40.68
C THR A 264 -10.01 22.51 41.82
N ALA A 265 -9.99 21.25 42.24
CA ALA A 265 -10.75 20.69 43.35
C ALA A 265 -9.88 19.67 44.09
N GLY A 266 -9.31 20.04 45.25
CA GLY A 266 -8.33 19.20 45.95
C GLY A 266 -7.15 18.81 45.04
N ASP A 267 -6.94 17.50 44.85
CA ASP A 267 -5.90 16.96 43.95
C ASP A 267 -6.31 16.90 42.47
N CYS A 268 -7.58 17.19 42.15
CA CYS A 268 -8.13 17.09 40.80
C CYS A 268 -8.10 18.44 40.07
N GLN A 269 -7.77 18.45 38.78
CA GLN A 269 -7.72 19.65 37.96
C GLN A 269 -8.22 19.39 36.53
N THR A 270 -8.86 20.39 35.92
CA THR A 270 -9.22 20.38 34.49
C THR A 270 -9.05 21.78 33.90
N SER A 271 -8.57 21.87 32.65
CA SER A 271 -8.33 23.15 31.96
C SER A 271 -8.93 23.18 30.55
N THR A 272 -9.22 24.37 30.06
CA THR A 272 -9.63 24.68 28.69
C THR A 272 -8.89 25.88 28.13
N GLN A 273 -8.55 25.85 26.83
CA GLN A 273 -8.07 27.01 26.11
C GLN A 273 -9.26 27.86 25.63
N PHE A 274 -9.44 29.04 26.19
CA PHE A 274 -10.53 29.96 25.89
C PHE A 274 -10.15 30.99 24.82
N PHE A 275 -10.89 31.01 23.72
CA PHE A 275 -10.71 31.93 22.60
C PHE A 275 -11.95 32.79 22.38
N VAL A 276 -11.74 34.06 22.04
CA VAL A 276 -12.81 35.00 21.67
C VAL A 276 -12.66 35.42 20.20
N SER A 277 -13.60 35.04 19.35
CA SER A 277 -13.52 35.31 17.90
C SER A 277 -14.26 36.59 17.50
N ALA A 278 -13.64 37.43 16.67
CA ALA A 278 -14.28 38.60 16.08
C ALA A 278 -15.25 38.21 14.94
N PRO A 279 -16.25 39.06 14.61
CA PRO A 279 -17.15 38.81 13.48
C PRO A 279 -16.38 38.80 12.15
N ARG A 280 -16.57 37.78 11.33
CA ARG A 280 -15.92 37.63 10.01
C ARG A 280 -16.76 38.25 8.89
N LYS A 281 -16.94 39.57 8.88
CA LYS A 281 -17.75 40.26 7.85
C LYS A 281 -17.03 41.50 7.29
N PRO A 282 -17.25 41.86 6.01
CA PRO A 282 -16.84 43.17 5.48
C PRO A 282 -17.54 44.33 6.23
N PRO A 283 -16.97 45.54 6.23
CA PRO A 283 -17.66 46.71 6.79
C PRO A 283 -18.97 46.97 6.02
N LEU A 284 -20.08 47.19 6.74
CA LEU A 284 -21.42 47.26 6.12
C LEU A 284 -21.78 48.64 5.57
N GLN A 285 -21.11 49.70 6.04
CA GLN A 285 -21.41 51.09 5.70
C GLN A 285 -20.24 51.72 4.93
N ALA A 286 -20.57 52.60 3.98
CA ALA A 286 -19.59 53.36 3.24
C ALA A 286 -18.85 54.37 4.14
N PRO A 287 -17.64 54.81 3.74
CA PRO A 287 -17.03 56.03 4.29
C PRO A 287 -17.96 57.25 4.16
N GLU A 288 -17.68 58.31 4.89
CA GLU A 288 -18.49 59.55 4.89
C GLU A 288 -17.67 60.79 4.53
N ALA A 289 -18.36 61.93 4.34
CA ALA A 289 -17.77 63.25 4.13
C ALA A 289 -16.68 63.31 3.04
N PRO A 290 -17.02 63.05 1.76
CA PRO A 290 -16.06 63.12 0.66
C PRO A 290 -15.65 64.57 0.41
N GLU A 291 -14.34 64.84 0.38
CA GLU A 291 -13.79 66.18 0.20
C GLU A 291 -12.65 66.19 -0.84
N VAL A 292 -12.70 67.13 -1.79
CA VAL A 292 -11.56 67.43 -2.68
C VAL A 292 -10.76 68.58 -2.06
N LYS A 293 -9.62 68.27 -1.45
CA LYS A 293 -8.82 69.23 -0.66
C LYS A 293 -7.92 70.13 -1.49
N ALA A 294 -7.33 69.60 -2.56
CA ALA A 294 -6.43 70.35 -3.44
C ALA A 294 -6.51 69.83 -4.88
N ARG A 295 -6.23 70.69 -5.86
CA ARG A 295 -6.19 70.35 -7.29
C ARG A 295 -5.09 71.12 -8.03
N THR A 296 -4.40 70.45 -8.92
CA THR A 296 -3.48 71.02 -9.92
C THR A 296 -3.86 70.50 -11.31
N GLU A 297 -3.14 70.89 -12.35
CA GLU A 297 -3.33 70.30 -13.69
C GLU A 297 -2.98 68.81 -13.76
N CYS A 298 -2.11 68.29 -12.87
CA CYS A 298 -1.64 66.90 -12.91
C CYS A 298 -2.00 66.05 -11.68
N SER A 299 -2.64 66.64 -10.66
CA SER A 299 -2.96 65.95 -9.40
C SER A 299 -4.21 66.46 -8.69
N VAL A 300 -4.79 65.60 -7.85
CA VAL A 300 -5.91 65.92 -6.95
C VAL A 300 -5.71 65.26 -5.58
N THR A 301 -6.04 65.96 -4.50
CA THR A 301 -6.02 65.43 -3.13
C THR A 301 -7.43 65.20 -2.63
N LEU A 302 -7.73 63.96 -2.23
CA LEU A 302 -9.04 63.48 -1.79
C LEU A 302 -9.02 63.15 -0.30
N GLY A 303 -10.02 63.56 0.47
CA GLY A 303 -10.19 63.26 1.89
C GLY A 303 -11.56 62.67 2.21
N TRP A 304 -11.64 61.86 3.27
CA TRP A 304 -12.88 61.22 3.73
C TRP A 304 -12.85 60.90 5.24
N SER A 305 -14.01 60.58 5.80
CA SER A 305 -14.19 60.09 7.17
C SER A 305 -14.49 58.58 7.21
N PRO A 306 -14.13 57.87 8.30
CA PRO A 306 -14.49 56.46 8.46
C PRO A 306 -16.02 56.23 8.45
N PRO A 307 -16.49 55.00 8.14
CA PRO A 307 -17.88 54.63 8.30
C PRO A 307 -18.40 54.86 9.74
N PRO A 308 -19.69 55.20 9.93
CA PRO A 308 -20.29 55.37 11.25
C PRO A 308 -20.15 54.11 12.11
N HIS A 309 -20.02 54.31 13.42
CA HIS A 309 -20.02 53.20 14.37
C HIS A 309 -21.47 52.79 14.65
N GLY A 310 -21.90 51.65 14.10
CA GLY A 310 -23.13 50.97 14.55
C GLY A 310 -22.94 50.23 15.89
N ASP A 311 -23.98 49.56 16.38
CA ASP A 311 -23.98 48.81 17.65
C ASP A 311 -22.88 47.72 17.78
N ARG A 312 -22.24 47.33 16.66
CA ARG A 312 -21.13 46.39 16.61
C ARG A 312 -20.04 46.87 15.63
N PRO A 313 -18.96 47.50 16.11
CA PRO A 313 -17.87 47.96 15.24
C PRO A 313 -17.11 46.77 14.65
N VAL A 314 -16.82 46.86 13.35
CA VAL A 314 -15.96 45.92 12.61
C VAL A 314 -14.61 46.61 12.38
N PRO A 315 -13.45 45.94 12.61
CA PRO A 315 -12.16 46.54 12.36
C PRO A 315 -11.98 46.91 10.88
N ILE A 316 -11.33 48.07 10.64
CA ILE A 316 -10.98 48.59 9.32
C ILE A 316 -9.46 48.52 9.20
N ASP A 317 -8.97 47.77 8.21
CA ASP A 317 -7.54 47.63 7.93
C ASP A 317 -7.03 48.79 7.06
N GLY A 318 -7.90 49.40 6.25
CA GLY A 318 -7.60 50.58 5.44
C GLY A 318 -8.69 50.94 4.46
N TYR A 319 -8.34 51.67 3.40
CA TYR A 319 -9.25 52.17 2.36
C TYR A 319 -8.75 51.85 0.95
N LEU A 320 -9.67 51.60 0.03
CA LEU A 320 -9.38 51.46 -1.40
C LEU A 320 -9.93 52.68 -2.13
N VAL A 321 -9.05 53.43 -2.80
CA VAL A 321 -9.42 54.59 -3.61
C VAL A 321 -9.30 54.24 -5.09
N GLU A 322 -10.35 54.54 -5.84
CA GLU A 322 -10.44 54.22 -7.27
C GLU A 322 -10.81 55.45 -8.08
N LYS A 323 -10.35 55.48 -9.33
CA LYS A 323 -10.68 56.48 -10.35
C LYS A 323 -11.30 55.84 -11.58
N LYS A 324 -12.11 56.61 -12.28
CA LYS A 324 -12.70 56.24 -13.57
C LYS A 324 -12.76 57.46 -14.47
N ARG A 325 -12.27 57.37 -15.70
CA ARG A 325 -12.39 58.46 -16.69
C ARG A 325 -13.86 58.68 -17.07
N LEU A 326 -14.28 59.91 -17.30
CA LEU A 326 -15.62 60.26 -17.75
C LEU A 326 -15.93 59.53 -19.06
N GLY A 327 -17.05 58.80 -19.09
CA GLY A 327 -17.45 57.95 -20.22
C GLY A 327 -16.88 56.52 -20.20
N ALA A 328 -15.92 56.19 -19.32
CA ALA A 328 -15.47 54.82 -19.12
C ALA A 328 -16.43 54.03 -18.22
N TYR A 329 -16.40 52.70 -18.34
CA TYR A 329 -17.27 51.78 -17.58
C TYR A 329 -16.59 51.14 -16.37
N THR A 330 -15.26 51.19 -16.30
CA THR A 330 -14.46 50.45 -15.30
C THR A 330 -13.71 51.38 -14.37
N TRP A 331 -13.81 51.12 -13.07
CA TRP A 331 -12.99 51.75 -12.05
C TRP A 331 -11.62 51.10 -11.98
N SER A 332 -10.60 51.90 -11.68
CA SER A 332 -9.21 51.46 -11.54
C SER A 332 -8.62 52.00 -10.23
N PRO A 333 -7.81 51.24 -9.49
CA PRO A 333 -7.15 51.71 -8.28
C PRO A 333 -6.26 52.93 -8.52
N CYS A 334 -6.21 53.84 -7.54
CA CYS A 334 -5.33 55.00 -7.54
C CYS A 334 -3.96 54.73 -6.90
N HIS A 335 -3.77 53.55 -6.31
CA HIS A 335 -2.57 53.13 -5.60
C HIS A 335 -2.33 51.62 -5.80
N GLU A 336 -1.07 51.18 -5.69
CA GLU A 336 -0.70 49.76 -5.85
C GLU A 336 -0.87 48.93 -4.57
N ALA A 337 -0.79 49.57 -3.40
CA ALA A 337 -0.99 48.91 -2.12
C ALA A 337 -2.40 48.34 -2.01
N LYS A 338 -2.55 47.22 -1.27
CA LYS A 338 -3.85 46.54 -1.05
C LYS A 338 -4.92 47.48 -0.47
N TRP A 339 -4.49 48.43 0.36
CA TRP A 339 -5.27 49.55 0.88
C TRP A 339 -4.31 50.67 1.32
N VAL A 340 -4.86 51.86 1.56
CA VAL A 340 -4.19 52.96 2.27
C VAL A 340 -4.68 52.99 3.71
N ASP A 341 -3.77 53.21 4.66
CA ASP A 341 -4.06 53.33 6.10
C ASP A 341 -4.41 54.77 6.53
N VAL A 342 -4.24 55.71 5.62
CA VAL A 342 -4.59 57.13 5.78
C VAL A 342 -6.01 57.43 5.28
N ARG A 343 -6.54 58.58 5.72
CA ARG A 343 -7.89 59.09 5.36
C ARG A 343 -7.85 60.19 4.29
N GLU A 344 -6.71 60.29 3.62
CA GLU A 344 -6.43 61.28 2.59
C GLU A 344 -5.46 60.67 1.56
N LEU A 345 -5.70 60.92 0.27
CA LEU A 345 -4.84 60.46 -0.81
C LEU A 345 -4.69 61.51 -1.91
N THR A 346 -3.44 61.80 -2.29
CA THR A 346 -3.12 62.57 -3.49
C THR A 346 -2.97 61.64 -4.68
N VAL A 347 -3.88 61.75 -5.66
CA VAL A 347 -3.86 61.03 -6.92
C VAL A 347 -3.17 61.89 -7.97
N ALA A 348 -2.10 61.37 -8.59
CA ALA A 348 -1.33 62.01 -9.65
C ALA A 348 -0.95 60.99 -10.73
N GLY A 349 -0.26 61.43 -11.80
CA GLY A 349 0.35 60.53 -12.78
C GLY A 349 -0.67 59.76 -13.63
N VAL A 350 -1.72 60.43 -14.10
CA VAL A 350 -2.66 59.84 -15.08
C VAL A 350 -1.93 59.53 -16.39
N SER A 351 -2.27 58.41 -17.04
CA SER A 351 -1.65 57.99 -18.29
C SER A 351 -2.15 58.78 -19.50
N GLU A 352 -3.37 59.31 -19.42
CA GLU A 352 -4.02 60.10 -20.45
C GLU A 352 -4.71 61.30 -19.83
N GLU A 353 -4.75 62.39 -20.59
CA GLU A 353 -5.44 63.61 -20.21
C GLU A 353 -6.97 63.42 -20.24
N GLY A 354 -7.67 63.95 -19.25
CA GLY A 354 -9.13 63.98 -19.26
C GLY A 354 -9.78 64.18 -17.90
N ASP A 355 -11.10 64.08 -17.89
CA ASP A 355 -11.93 64.23 -16.70
C ASP A 355 -12.10 62.88 -15.97
N PHE A 356 -11.86 62.87 -14.66
CA PHE A 356 -11.93 61.67 -13.83
C PHE A 356 -12.94 61.82 -12.68
N GLN A 357 -13.66 60.74 -12.40
CA GLN A 357 -14.48 60.53 -11.20
C GLN A 357 -13.70 59.68 -10.18
N PHE A 358 -13.98 59.85 -8.90
CA PHE A 358 -13.30 59.14 -7.81
C PHE A 358 -14.29 58.51 -6.83
N ARG A 359 -13.89 57.39 -6.21
CA ARG A 359 -14.65 56.76 -5.12
C ARG A 359 -13.71 56.10 -4.10
N VAL A 360 -14.21 55.88 -2.89
CA VAL A 360 -13.48 55.22 -1.79
C VAL A 360 -14.34 54.19 -1.07
N SER A 361 -13.75 53.06 -0.66
CA SER A 361 -14.38 52.06 0.21
C SER A 361 -13.49 51.72 1.40
N ALA A 362 -14.10 51.36 2.54
CA ALA A 362 -13.39 50.82 3.70
C ALA A 362 -13.12 49.32 3.49
N VAL A 363 -11.95 48.85 3.92
CA VAL A 363 -11.46 47.49 3.67
C VAL A 363 -11.06 46.84 4.98
N ASN A 364 -11.39 45.54 5.10
CA ASN A 364 -10.77 44.67 6.08
C ASN A 364 -10.37 43.33 5.44
N SER A 365 -9.77 42.44 6.23
CA SER A 365 -9.35 41.10 5.84
C SER A 365 -10.46 40.22 5.25
N PHE A 366 -11.72 40.61 5.37
CA PHE A 366 -12.90 39.88 4.88
C PHE A 366 -13.59 40.53 3.66
N GLY A 367 -13.28 41.79 3.31
CA GLY A 367 -13.79 42.43 2.11
C GLY A 367 -13.93 43.94 2.19
N HIS A 368 -14.72 44.50 1.26
CA HIS A 368 -14.92 45.94 1.08
C HIS A 368 -16.33 46.38 1.49
N SER A 369 -16.45 47.61 1.95
CA SER A 369 -17.73 48.28 2.14
C SER A 369 -18.38 48.73 0.82
N PRO A 370 -19.64 49.17 0.84
CA PRO A 370 -20.16 50.03 -0.23
C PRO A 370 -19.23 51.25 -0.46
N CYS A 371 -19.20 51.75 -1.69
CA CYS A 371 -18.33 52.87 -2.08
C CYS A 371 -18.99 54.22 -1.79
N LEU A 372 -18.18 55.18 -1.34
CA LEU A 372 -18.49 56.60 -1.32
C LEU A 372 -17.93 57.26 -2.59
N GLU A 373 -18.78 57.85 -3.43
CA GLU A 373 -18.33 58.59 -4.62
C GLU A 373 -18.07 60.07 -4.29
N PHE A 374 -17.00 60.63 -4.85
CA PHE A 374 -16.68 62.06 -4.74
C PHE A 374 -17.53 62.86 -5.73
N PRO A 375 -17.98 64.07 -5.35
CA PRO A 375 -18.82 64.89 -6.21
C PRO A 375 -18.03 65.45 -7.42
N GLY A 376 -18.67 65.41 -8.59
CA GLY A 376 -18.15 66.03 -9.82
C GLY A 376 -17.06 65.25 -10.54
N THR A 377 -16.34 65.94 -11.43
CA THR A 377 -15.19 65.42 -12.17
C THR A 377 -13.98 66.33 -11.99
N VAL A 378 -12.78 65.75 -12.05
CA VAL A 378 -11.52 66.51 -12.00
C VAL A 378 -10.73 66.25 -13.27
N HIS A 379 -10.37 67.33 -13.97
CA HIS A 379 -9.52 67.27 -15.14
C HIS A 379 -8.06 67.07 -14.71
N LEU A 380 -7.39 66.05 -15.25
CA LEU A 380 -6.00 65.74 -14.95
C LEU A 380 -5.23 65.49 -16.26
N ALA A 381 -4.05 66.07 -16.38
CA ALA A 381 -3.09 65.89 -17.45
C ALA A 381 -1.93 64.96 -17.03
N PRO A 382 -1.37 64.16 -17.95
CA PRO A 382 -0.19 63.36 -17.68
C PRO A 382 1.01 64.23 -17.35
N GLN A 383 1.74 63.85 -16.30
CA GLN A 383 3.00 64.49 -15.94
C GLN A 383 4.17 63.63 -16.40
N LEU A 384 5.18 64.24 -17.02
CA LEU A 384 6.44 63.54 -17.30
C LEU A 384 7.12 63.18 -15.97
N ALA A 385 7.34 61.89 -15.76
CA ALA A 385 7.96 61.32 -14.56
C ALA A 385 8.64 59.99 -14.92
N LEU A 386 9.50 59.50 -14.03
CA LEU A 386 10.03 58.14 -14.12
C LEU A 386 8.91 57.15 -13.74
N ARG A 387 8.52 56.30 -14.68
CA ARG A 387 7.64 55.15 -14.42
C ARG A 387 8.46 54.00 -13.82
N THR A 388 9.64 53.74 -14.35
CA THR A 388 10.60 52.80 -13.77
C THR A 388 11.96 53.49 -13.68
N PRO A 389 12.40 53.90 -12.47
CA PRO A 389 13.75 54.41 -12.31
C PRO A 389 14.78 53.29 -12.54
N LEU A 390 16.04 53.67 -12.76
CA LEU A 390 17.16 52.73 -12.76
C LEU A 390 17.16 51.93 -11.46
N LYS A 391 17.18 50.60 -11.61
CA LYS A 391 17.31 49.66 -10.51
C LYS A 391 18.69 49.05 -10.53
N ALA A 392 19.18 48.68 -9.35
CA ALA A 392 20.46 48.00 -9.24
C ALA A 392 20.34 46.69 -10.01
N VAL A 393 21.22 46.51 -10.99
CA VAL A 393 21.36 45.26 -11.72
C VAL A 393 22.76 44.78 -11.43
N GLU A 394 22.86 43.61 -10.83
CA GLU A 394 24.15 42.96 -10.62
C GLU A 394 24.73 42.58 -11.99
N ALA A 395 25.88 43.16 -12.31
CA ALA A 395 26.59 42.90 -13.55
C ALA A 395 27.73 41.92 -13.26
N VAL A 396 27.87 40.88 -14.09
CA VAL A 396 28.99 39.94 -13.95
C VAL A 396 30.09 40.35 -14.92
N GLU A 397 31.33 40.40 -14.46
CA GLU A 397 32.49 40.66 -15.32
C GLU A 397 32.50 39.72 -16.54
N GLY A 398 32.75 40.26 -17.74
CA GLY A 398 32.70 39.55 -19.02
C GLY A 398 31.30 39.23 -19.54
N GLY A 399 30.25 39.48 -18.75
CA GLY A 399 28.85 39.28 -19.11
C GLY A 399 28.21 40.47 -19.84
N GLU A 400 26.94 40.32 -20.20
CA GLU A 400 26.09 41.36 -20.78
C GLU A 400 25.05 41.82 -19.75
N VAL A 401 24.90 43.13 -19.58
CA VAL A 401 23.92 43.73 -18.65
C VAL A 401 23.07 44.77 -19.37
N THR A 402 21.77 44.79 -19.10
CA THR A 402 20.84 45.78 -19.67
C THR A 402 20.19 46.60 -18.57
N PHE A 403 20.28 47.91 -18.70
CA PHE A 403 19.58 48.89 -17.89
C PHE A 403 18.39 49.43 -18.67
N SER A 404 17.27 49.62 -17.99
CA SER A 404 16.03 50.14 -18.59
C SER A 404 15.46 51.25 -17.72
N VAL A 405 14.96 52.29 -18.37
CA VAL A 405 14.16 53.35 -17.77
C VAL A 405 12.91 53.52 -18.60
N ASP A 406 11.74 53.42 -17.97
CA ASP A 406 10.47 53.80 -18.57
C ASP A 406 10.06 55.18 -18.05
N LEU A 407 9.70 56.06 -18.96
CA LEU A 407 9.06 57.33 -18.67
C LEU A 407 7.53 57.17 -18.70
N THR A 408 6.81 58.09 -18.07
CA THR A 408 5.34 58.15 -18.18
C THR A 408 4.86 58.67 -19.54
N LEU A 409 5.69 59.45 -20.24
CA LEU A 409 5.43 60.03 -21.55
C LEU A 409 6.65 59.85 -22.46
N ALA A 410 6.43 59.83 -23.78
CA ALA A 410 7.51 59.71 -24.75
C ALA A 410 8.36 60.99 -24.76
N SER A 411 9.65 60.84 -24.50
CA SER A 411 10.62 61.94 -24.48
C SER A 411 11.99 61.41 -24.91
N ALA A 412 12.82 62.26 -25.51
CA ALA A 412 14.23 61.91 -25.70
C ALA A 412 14.95 61.84 -24.34
N GLY A 413 15.98 60.99 -24.26
CA GLY A 413 16.82 60.87 -23.07
C GLY A 413 18.22 60.37 -23.39
N GLU A 414 19.16 60.70 -22.51
CA GLU A 414 20.59 60.49 -22.67
C GLU A 414 21.17 59.66 -21.52
N TRP A 415 22.19 58.85 -21.83
CA TRP A 415 22.88 57.98 -20.87
C TRP A 415 24.29 58.52 -20.58
N PHE A 416 24.70 58.46 -19.32
CA PHE A 416 26.00 58.91 -18.83
C PHE A 416 26.64 57.84 -17.97
N LEU A 417 27.96 57.67 -18.08
CA LEU A 417 28.79 56.82 -17.22
C LEU A 417 29.90 57.67 -16.60
N ASP A 418 29.94 57.77 -15.27
CA ASP A 418 30.82 58.66 -14.50
C ASP A 418 30.83 60.10 -15.06
N GLY A 419 29.63 60.61 -15.34
CA GLY A 419 29.42 61.96 -15.89
C GLY A 419 29.75 62.12 -17.38
N ARG A 420 30.19 61.07 -18.08
CA ARG A 420 30.47 61.12 -19.52
C ARG A 420 29.31 60.58 -20.34
N ALA A 421 28.81 61.37 -21.29
CA ALA A 421 27.74 60.94 -22.19
C ALA A 421 28.16 59.71 -23.04
N LEU A 422 27.35 58.67 -23.01
CA LEU A 422 27.56 57.44 -23.77
C LEU A 422 26.99 57.56 -25.18
N LYS A 423 27.69 56.95 -26.14
CA LYS A 423 27.23 56.81 -27.54
C LYS A 423 27.15 55.34 -27.92
N ALA A 424 26.22 55.02 -28.82
CA ALA A 424 26.06 53.66 -29.33
C ALA A 424 27.35 53.16 -29.99
N SER A 425 27.76 51.94 -29.67
CA SER A 425 28.99 51.30 -30.13
C SER A 425 28.88 49.77 -30.11
N GLY A 426 29.96 49.05 -30.42
CA GLY A 426 30.00 47.59 -30.25
C GLY A 426 29.85 47.13 -28.79
N VAL A 427 30.21 48.00 -27.83
CA VAL A 427 30.14 47.75 -26.39
C VAL A 427 28.82 48.23 -25.79
N TYR A 428 28.35 49.42 -26.19
CA TYR A 428 27.13 50.06 -25.68
C TYR A 428 26.02 50.03 -26.73
N VAL A 429 24.95 49.29 -26.46
CA VAL A 429 23.75 49.26 -27.31
C VAL A 429 22.67 50.12 -26.66
N ILE A 430 22.35 51.26 -27.27
CA ILE A 430 21.32 52.17 -26.77
C ILE A 430 20.08 52.01 -27.66
N ARG A 431 18.91 51.80 -27.06
CA ARG A 431 17.61 51.74 -27.75
C ARG A 431 16.60 52.65 -27.09
N HIS A 432 15.68 53.15 -27.91
CA HIS A 432 14.57 54.00 -27.50
C HIS A 432 13.32 53.57 -28.27
N GLU A 433 12.30 53.14 -27.52
CA GLU A 433 11.03 52.66 -28.04
C GLU A 433 9.87 53.29 -27.24
N GLY A 434 9.26 54.34 -27.79
CA GLY A 434 8.13 55.02 -27.17
C GLY A 434 8.53 55.71 -25.86
N THR A 435 8.14 55.14 -24.72
CA THR A 435 8.50 55.66 -23.39
C THR A 435 9.66 54.91 -22.74
N ARG A 436 10.18 53.86 -23.39
CA ARG A 436 11.23 52.98 -22.84
C ARG A 436 12.59 53.33 -23.44
N HIS A 437 13.57 53.49 -22.57
CA HIS A 437 14.98 53.66 -22.92
C HIS A 437 15.78 52.50 -22.35
N THR A 438 16.62 51.87 -23.16
CA THR A 438 17.50 50.79 -22.70
C THR A 438 18.95 51.03 -23.08
N LEU A 439 19.86 50.74 -22.17
CA LEU A 439 21.29 50.66 -22.41
C LEU A 439 21.77 49.24 -22.10
N THR A 440 22.34 48.56 -23.08
CA THR A 440 22.99 47.26 -22.90
C THR A 440 24.50 47.36 -23.03
N ILE A 441 25.23 46.86 -22.03
CA ILE A 441 26.69 46.77 -22.02
C ILE A 441 27.05 45.30 -22.27
N ARG A 442 27.64 44.99 -23.43
CA ARG A 442 27.87 43.60 -23.89
C ARG A 442 29.05 42.86 -23.25
N SER A 443 30.01 43.60 -22.70
CA SER A 443 31.21 43.05 -22.07
C SER A 443 31.57 43.92 -20.88
N VAL A 444 30.97 43.60 -19.74
CA VAL A 444 31.18 44.33 -18.48
C VAL A 444 32.62 44.14 -18.00
N SER A 445 33.32 45.22 -17.68
CA SER A 445 34.67 45.17 -17.08
C SER A 445 34.56 45.27 -15.56
N ALA A 446 35.43 44.60 -14.80
CA ALA A 446 35.57 44.82 -13.35
C ALA A 446 35.81 46.30 -12.98
N SER A 447 36.42 47.08 -13.88
CA SER A 447 36.64 48.52 -13.67
C SER A 447 35.36 49.36 -13.59
N LEU A 448 34.21 48.80 -14.01
CA LEU A 448 32.91 49.45 -13.90
C LEU A 448 32.29 49.29 -12.50
N HIS A 449 32.88 48.48 -11.61
CA HIS A 449 32.42 48.38 -10.23
C HIS A 449 32.51 49.76 -9.56
N GLY A 450 31.38 50.24 -9.03
CA GLY A 450 31.25 51.56 -8.40
C GLY A 450 31.01 52.73 -9.35
N ALA A 451 31.07 52.53 -10.67
CA ALA A 451 30.83 53.58 -11.66
C ALA A 451 29.37 54.07 -11.61
N GLU A 452 29.15 55.38 -11.72
CA GLU A 452 27.81 55.97 -11.74
C GLU A 452 27.23 55.90 -13.15
N LEU A 453 26.17 55.11 -13.33
CA LEU A 453 25.34 55.13 -14.51
C LEU A 453 24.15 56.07 -14.28
N LYS A 454 23.94 57.04 -15.17
CA LYS A 454 22.85 58.01 -15.09
C LYS A 454 22.09 58.09 -16.41
N PHE A 455 20.78 58.23 -16.31
CA PHE A 455 19.87 58.56 -17.40
C PHE A 455 19.22 59.92 -17.13
N VAL A 456 19.14 60.78 -18.16
CA VAL A 456 18.55 62.13 -18.07
C VAL A 456 17.57 62.36 -19.22
N ALA A 457 16.37 62.83 -18.90
CA ALA A 457 15.36 63.23 -19.89
C ALA A 457 14.60 64.48 -19.40
N ASN A 458 14.72 65.61 -20.11
CA ASN A 458 14.01 66.87 -19.82
C ASN A 458 14.03 67.29 -18.33
N GLY A 459 15.20 67.24 -17.69
CA GLY A 459 15.39 67.64 -16.28
C GLY A 459 15.01 66.56 -15.26
N ILE A 460 14.50 65.40 -15.69
CA ILE A 460 14.31 64.23 -14.85
C ILE A 460 15.55 63.35 -14.95
N GLU A 461 16.08 62.97 -13.79
CA GLU A 461 17.28 62.15 -13.70
C GLU A 461 16.98 60.85 -12.94
N SER A 462 17.61 59.77 -13.39
CA SER A 462 17.72 58.53 -12.62
C SER A 462 19.18 58.11 -12.65
N SER A 463 19.78 57.86 -11.49
CA SER A 463 21.16 57.36 -11.41
C SER A 463 21.29 56.16 -10.50
N ILE A 464 22.32 55.38 -10.75
CA ILE A 464 22.69 54.21 -9.97
C ILE A 464 24.19 54.00 -10.00
N ARG A 465 24.74 53.38 -8.96
CA ARG A 465 26.11 52.85 -9.00
C ARG A 465 26.08 51.41 -9.47
N MET A 466 26.97 51.09 -10.38
CA MET A 466 27.11 49.73 -10.91
C MET A 466 27.79 48.84 -9.87
N GLU A 467 27.19 47.70 -9.60
CA GLU A 467 27.83 46.62 -8.84
C GLU A 467 28.27 45.57 -9.84
N VAL A 468 29.58 45.51 -10.09
CA VAL A 468 30.18 44.44 -10.88
C VAL A 468 30.70 43.38 -9.94
N ARG A 469 30.13 42.18 -10.02
CA ARG A 469 30.68 41.00 -9.35
C ARG A 469 31.85 40.49 -10.18
N GLY A 470 32.96 40.20 -9.50
CA GLY A 470 34.12 39.56 -10.13
C GLY A 470 33.75 38.19 -10.70
N LEU A 471 34.57 37.70 -11.63
CA LEU A 471 34.39 36.37 -12.20
C LEU A 471 34.28 35.31 -11.09
N THR A 472 33.30 34.44 -11.25
CA THR A 472 32.98 33.37 -10.30
C THR A 472 34.09 32.32 -10.33
N PRO A 473 34.79 32.06 -9.22
CA PRO A 473 35.82 31.03 -9.19
C PRO A 473 35.20 29.65 -9.38
N PHE A 474 35.99 28.73 -9.92
CA PHE A 474 35.64 27.32 -9.85
C PHE A 474 35.76 26.83 -8.39
N LEU A 475 34.71 26.18 -7.91
CA LEU A 475 34.73 25.51 -6.61
C LEU A 475 35.56 24.23 -6.71
N HIS A 476 36.24 23.90 -5.61
CA HIS A 476 36.97 22.64 -5.47
C HIS A 476 37.98 22.37 -6.59
N LYS A 477 38.60 23.40 -7.17
CA LYS A 477 39.51 23.29 -8.33
C LYS A 477 40.60 22.22 -8.16
N ASP A 478 41.14 22.07 -6.95
CA ASP A 478 42.15 21.06 -6.61
C ASP A 478 41.64 19.61 -6.65
N THR A 479 40.32 19.39 -6.53
CA THR A 479 39.68 18.06 -6.52
C THR A 479 38.68 17.85 -7.66
N ALA A 480 38.22 18.91 -8.32
CA ALA A 480 37.31 18.86 -9.46
C ALA A 480 38.07 18.56 -10.76
N GLY A 481 39.27 19.14 -10.91
CA GLY A 481 40.19 18.76 -11.97
C GLY A 481 40.87 17.42 -11.70
N GLY A 482 41.50 16.85 -12.72
CA GLY A 482 42.25 15.60 -12.58
C GLY A 482 41.94 14.57 -13.64
N CYS A 483 42.19 13.30 -13.33
CA CYS A 483 42.05 12.22 -14.30
C CYS A 483 40.59 11.82 -14.50
N VAL A 484 40.14 11.85 -15.76
CA VAL A 484 38.88 11.26 -16.19
C VAL A 484 39.22 9.97 -16.91
N ASP A 485 38.92 8.84 -16.28
CA ASP A 485 39.08 7.52 -16.91
C ASP A 485 37.78 7.14 -17.62
N ALA A 486 37.88 6.84 -18.91
CA ALA A 486 36.75 6.40 -19.71
C ALA A 486 37.08 5.11 -20.46
N MET A 487 36.07 4.36 -20.83
CA MET A 487 36.24 3.11 -21.57
C MET A 487 36.04 3.36 -23.06
N ALA A 488 36.87 2.75 -23.92
CA ALA A 488 36.72 2.90 -25.36
C ALA A 488 35.29 2.52 -25.82
N GLY A 489 34.62 3.44 -26.52
CA GLY A 489 33.23 3.31 -26.98
C GLY A 489 32.17 3.89 -26.03
N GLY A 490 32.51 4.13 -24.76
CA GLY A 490 31.62 4.73 -23.75
C GLY A 490 31.74 6.25 -23.64
N PRO A 491 30.88 6.91 -22.84
CA PRO A 491 30.94 8.35 -22.65
C PRO A 491 32.02 8.77 -21.65
N ALA A 492 32.64 9.93 -21.88
CA ALA A 492 33.48 10.63 -20.90
C ALA A 492 32.78 11.90 -20.44
N HIS A 493 32.73 12.11 -19.12
CA HIS A 493 32.09 13.26 -18.49
C HIS A 493 33.16 14.11 -17.80
N PHE A 494 33.24 15.38 -18.17
CA PHE A 494 34.07 16.37 -17.52
C PHE A 494 33.14 17.33 -16.80
N GLU A 495 33.33 17.49 -15.50
CA GLU A 495 32.44 18.28 -14.67
C GLU A 495 33.20 19.18 -13.73
N CYS A 496 32.80 20.44 -13.69
CA CYS A 496 33.27 21.40 -12.72
C CYS A 496 32.08 22.20 -12.21
N GLU A 497 32.29 22.87 -11.10
CA GLU A 497 31.28 23.70 -10.48
C GLU A 497 31.84 25.10 -10.29
N THR A 498 31.06 26.12 -10.60
CA THR A 498 31.36 27.51 -10.27
C THR A 498 30.70 27.87 -8.96
N SER A 499 31.20 28.91 -8.27
CA SER A 499 30.59 29.37 -7.03
C SER A 499 29.14 29.87 -7.17
N GLU A 500 28.68 30.09 -8.40
CA GLU A 500 27.36 30.65 -8.71
C GLU A 500 26.72 29.97 -9.91
N ALA A 501 25.39 30.05 -9.97
CA ALA A 501 24.61 29.46 -11.04
C ALA A 501 24.60 30.34 -12.31
N HIS A 502 24.36 29.71 -13.47
CA HIS A 502 24.22 30.38 -14.77
C HIS A 502 25.49 31.07 -15.31
N VAL A 503 26.65 30.69 -14.80
CA VAL A 503 27.95 31.16 -15.29
C VAL A 503 28.19 30.63 -16.71
N ARG A 504 28.66 31.48 -17.62
CA ARG A 504 28.99 31.05 -18.99
C ARG A 504 30.44 30.56 -19.05
N VAL A 505 30.62 29.24 -19.10
CA VAL A 505 31.93 28.62 -19.28
C VAL A 505 32.27 28.35 -20.75
N ARG A 506 33.58 28.22 -21.05
CA ARG A 506 34.11 27.75 -22.34
C ARG A 506 34.96 26.50 -22.14
N TRP A 507 34.80 25.53 -23.04
CA TRP A 507 35.54 24.26 -23.01
C TRP A 507 36.61 24.22 -24.08
N TYR A 508 37.77 23.66 -23.75
CA TYR A 508 38.92 23.51 -24.64
C TYR A 508 39.41 22.06 -24.63
N LYS A 509 39.90 21.57 -25.77
CA LYS A 509 40.71 20.34 -25.87
C LYS A 509 42.10 20.72 -26.36
N ASP A 510 43.13 20.39 -25.59
CA ASP A 510 44.54 20.68 -25.91
C ASP A 510 44.75 22.14 -26.34
N GLY A 511 44.07 23.07 -25.65
CA GLY A 511 44.14 24.52 -25.91
C GLY A 511 43.23 25.04 -27.04
N THR A 512 42.53 24.18 -27.78
CA THR A 512 41.60 24.57 -28.85
C THR A 512 40.15 24.63 -28.33
N GLU A 513 39.46 25.75 -28.54
CA GLU A 513 38.07 25.93 -28.07
C GLU A 513 37.11 24.96 -28.78
N LEU A 514 36.30 24.27 -27.99
CA LEU A 514 35.28 23.36 -28.48
C LEU A 514 33.99 24.13 -28.76
N SER A 515 33.53 24.07 -30.01
CA SER A 515 32.25 24.66 -30.39
C SER A 515 31.08 24.02 -29.62
N ARG A 516 30.18 24.86 -29.12
CA ARG A 516 28.90 24.45 -28.50
C ARG A 516 27.98 23.70 -29.48
N SER A 517 28.20 23.84 -30.79
CA SER A 517 27.42 23.15 -31.83
C SER A 517 28.07 21.83 -32.32
N SER A 518 29.06 21.32 -31.60
CA SER A 518 29.73 20.06 -31.96
C SER A 518 28.76 18.87 -31.88
N GLN A 519 28.76 18.01 -32.90
CA GLN A 519 28.02 16.74 -32.85
C GLN A 519 28.71 15.68 -31.97
N ARG A 520 30.01 15.87 -31.67
CA ARG A 520 30.81 14.93 -30.87
C ARG A 520 30.77 15.22 -29.38
N PHE A 521 30.58 16.49 -29.02
CA PHE A 521 30.64 16.96 -27.64
C PHE A 521 29.35 17.69 -27.30
N SER A 522 28.69 17.27 -26.23
CA SER A 522 27.53 17.97 -25.68
C SER A 522 27.93 18.75 -24.44
N GLN A 523 27.50 20.00 -24.37
CA GLN A 523 27.75 20.90 -23.23
C GLN A 523 26.43 21.09 -22.48
N GLU A 524 26.44 20.82 -21.19
CA GLU A 524 25.27 20.86 -20.33
C GLU A 524 25.59 21.75 -19.13
N ASP A 525 24.96 22.92 -19.09
CA ASP A 525 25.10 23.91 -18.03
C ASP A 525 23.82 23.88 -17.16
N VAL A 526 23.89 23.38 -15.93
CA VAL A 526 22.74 23.25 -15.01
C VAL A 526 23.08 23.86 -13.65
N GLY A 527 22.48 25.01 -13.35
CA GLY A 527 22.78 25.73 -12.10
C GLY A 527 24.24 26.17 -12.07
N THR A 528 24.95 25.77 -11.00
CA THR A 528 26.39 25.99 -10.77
C THR A 528 27.28 24.96 -11.49
N ARG A 529 26.70 23.87 -12.01
CA ARG A 529 27.44 22.75 -12.55
C ARG A 529 27.55 22.83 -14.06
N HIS A 530 28.77 22.67 -14.54
CA HIS A 530 29.12 22.71 -15.96
C HIS A 530 29.67 21.36 -16.37
N ARG A 531 29.03 20.74 -17.36
CA ARG A 531 29.39 19.43 -17.86
C ARG A 531 29.70 19.46 -19.36
N LEU A 532 30.81 18.85 -19.74
CA LEU A 532 31.11 18.43 -21.11
C LEU A 532 30.99 16.92 -21.20
N VAL A 533 30.21 16.40 -22.15
CA VAL A 533 30.09 14.97 -22.43
C VAL A 533 30.59 14.66 -23.82
N ALA A 534 31.60 13.81 -23.91
CA ALA A 534 32.00 13.13 -25.14
C ALA A 534 31.28 11.78 -25.18
N ALA A 535 30.32 11.58 -26.09
CA ALA A 535 29.38 10.46 -26.01
C ALA A 535 29.98 9.08 -26.27
N SER A 536 31.04 9.01 -27.08
CA SER A 536 31.75 7.76 -27.40
C SER A 536 33.22 8.08 -27.63
N VAL A 537 34.07 7.79 -26.64
CA VAL A 537 35.49 8.12 -26.69
C VAL A 537 36.35 6.97 -27.20
N THR A 538 37.43 7.31 -27.87
CA THR A 538 38.45 6.39 -28.37
C THR A 538 39.83 6.77 -27.80
N ARG A 539 40.84 5.92 -27.99
CA ARG A 539 42.24 6.26 -27.63
C ARG A 539 42.74 7.58 -28.23
N GLN A 540 42.17 8.01 -29.35
CA GLN A 540 42.56 9.27 -30.01
C GLN A 540 41.98 10.51 -29.32
N ASP A 541 40.98 10.34 -28.46
CA ASP A 541 40.33 11.43 -27.73
C ASP A 541 41.06 11.78 -26.43
N GLU A 542 42.04 10.96 -26.01
CA GLU A 542 42.96 11.26 -24.91
C GLU A 542 43.60 12.64 -25.08
N GLY A 543 43.80 13.34 -23.96
CA GLY A 543 44.29 14.72 -23.97
C GLY A 543 43.81 15.51 -22.75
N THR A 544 44.18 16.79 -22.73
CA THR A 544 43.79 17.70 -21.65
C THR A 544 42.56 18.50 -22.08
N TYR A 545 41.50 18.40 -21.29
CA TYR A 545 40.29 19.19 -21.44
C TYR A 545 40.26 20.28 -20.38
N SER A 546 40.00 21.53 -20.76
CA SER A 546 39.96 22.66 -19.83
C SER A 546 38.60 23.33 -19.87
N CYS A 547 37.97 23.51 -18.71
CA CYS A 547 36.84 24.42 -18.55
C CYS A 547 37.36 25.78 -18.08
N ARG A 548 36.95 26.88 -18.72
CA ARG A 548 37.46 28.24 -18.44
C ARG A 548 36.36 29.26 -18.18
N VAL A 549 36.62 30.16 -17.21
CA VAL A 549 35.85 31.37 -16.90
C VAL A 549 36.84 32.54 -16.80
N GLY A 550 36.87 33.40 -17.81
CA GLY A 550 37.91 34.42 -17.95
C GLY A 550 39.32 33.80 -17.97
N GLU A 551 40.15 34.19 -16.99
CA GLU A 551 41.53 33.68 -16.80
C GLU A 551 41.59 32.42 -15.91
N ASP A 552 40.51 32.06 -15.21
CA ASP A 552 40.48 30.88 -14.34
C ASP A 552 40.10 29.60 -15.13
N SER A 553 40.71 28.46 -14.78
CA SER A 553 40.51 27.18 -15.46
C SER A 553 40.51 25.95 -14.54
N VAL A 554 39.72 24.93 -14.89
CA VAL A 554 39.81 23.57 -14.34
C VAL A 554 40.22 22.62 -15.45
N ASP A 555 41.32 21.91 -15.24
CA ASP A 555 41.91 21.02 -16.22
C ASP A 555 41.65 19.54 -15.87
N PHE A 556 41.29 18.77 -16.89
CA PHE A 556 40.97 17.35 -16.83
C PHE A 556 41.87 16.58 -17.79
N GLN A 557 42.44 15.47 -17.34
CA GLN A 557 43.23 14.57 -18.17
C GLN A 557 42.39 13.34 -18.53
N LEU A 558 41.98 13.19 -19.79
CA LEU A 558 41.26 11.99 -20.24
C LEU A 558 42.24 10.84 -20.46
N ARG A 559 42.01 9.70 -19.80
CA ARG A 559 42.65 8.42 -20.09
C ARG A 559 41.60 7.43 -20.58
N VAL A 560 41.90 6.73 -21.68
CA VAL A 560 40.97 5.76 -22.24
C VAL A 560 41.49 4.35 -22.03
N SER A 561 40.74 3.58 -21.25
CA SER A 561 41.01 2.17 -20.95
C SER A 561 40.17 1.25 -21.81
N GLU A 562 40.66 0.04 -22.04
CA GLU A 562 39.90 -1.02 -22.71
C GLU A 562 39.01 -1.76 -21.70
N PRO A 563 37.88 -2.36 -22.13
CA PRO A 563 36.93 -3.03 -21.26
C PRO A 563 37.53 -3.88 -20.14
N SER A 564 37.20 -3.53 -18.90
CA SER A 564 37.44 -4.39 -17.74
C SER A 564 36.33 -5.46 -17.63
N ALA A 565 36.68 -6.61 -17.02
CA ALA A 565 35.84 -7.80 -17.03
C ALA A 565 34.42 -7.57 -16.51
N VAL A 566 33.42 -8.02 -17.28
CA VAL A 566 31.99 -7.86 -16.99
C VAL A 566 31.54 -8.91 -15.96
N PHE A 567 32.19 -10.07 -15.96
CA PHE A 567 32.05 -11.12 -14.97
C PHE A 567 33.15 -11.02 -13.90
N ALA A 568 32.84 -11.45 -12.67
CA ALA A 568 33.83 -11.43 -11.59
C ALA A 568 35.06 -12.27 -11.98
N LYS A 569 36.25 -11.79 -11.61
CA LYS A 569 37.51 -12.50 -11.88
C LYS A 569 37.49 -13.85 -11.13
N GLU A 570 38.08 -14.88 -11.75
CA GLU A 570 38.19 -16.27 -11.24
C GLU A 570 36.97 -17.19 -11.47
N GLN A 571 35.98 -16.82 -12.31
CA GLN A 571 34.93 -17.76 -12.70
C GLN A 571 35.34 -18.68 -13.86
N PRO A 572 35.04 -19.99 -13.78
CA PRO A 572 35.32 -20.91 -14.88
C PRO A 572 34.49 -20.56 -16.12
N ALA A 573 35.13 -20.58 -17.29
CA ALA A 573 34.51 -20.23 -18.58
C ALA A 573 33.34 -21.16 -18.96
N ARG A 574 33.31 -22.37 -18.39
CA ARG A 574 32.24 -23.36 -18.55
C ARG A 574 31.88 -23.99 -17.20
N ARG A 575 30.59 -24.11 -16.90
CA ARG A 575 30.04 -24.80 -15.71
C ARG A 575 29.08 -25.91 -16.11
N GLU A 576 29.21 -27.08 -15.51
CA GLU A 576 28.28 -28.20 -15.67
C GLU A 576 27.18 -28.08 -14.59
N VAL A 577 25.91 -28.19 -14.97
CA VAL A 577 24.75 -28.11 -14.09
C VAL A 577 23.94 -29.39 -14.26
N GLN A 578 23.70 -30.12 -13.17
CA GLN A 578 22.90 -31.32 -13.19
C GLN A 578 21.53 -31.06 -12.58
N ALA A 579 20.47 -31.52 -13.24
CA ALA A 579 19.11 -31.45 -12.72
C ALA A 579 18.34 -32.74 -13.03
N LYS A 580 17.32 -33.05 -12.23
CA LYS A 580 16.45 -34.20 -12.46
C LYS A 580 15.24 -33.80 -13.28
N ALA A 581 14.74 -34.69 -14.14
CA ALA A 581 13.52 -34.44 -14.90
C ALA A 581 12.33 -34.09 -13.97
N GLY A 582 11.66 -32.96 -14.21
CA GLY A 582 10.58 -32.41 -13.38
C GLY A 582 11.04 -31.46 -12.25
N ALA A 583 12.34 -31.37 -11.96
CA ALA A 583 12.87 -30.40 -11.01
C ALA A 583 13.10 -29.02 -11.67
N SER A 584 13.47 -28.02 -10.88
CA SER A 584 13.99 -26.75 -11.41
C SER A 584 15.51 -26.81 -11.49
N ALA A 585 16.10 -26.36 -12.60
CA ALA A 585 17.54 -26.19 -12.77
C ALA A 585 17.92 -24.71 -12.65
N THR A 586 18.98 -24.40 -11.92
CA THR A 586 19.45 -23.02 -11.74
C THR A 586 20.88 -22.87 -12.23
N LEU A 587 21.08 -22.04 -13.25
CA LEU A 587 22.39 -21.66 -13.78
C LEU A 587 22.79 -20.32 -13.19
N SER A 588 23.98 -20.20 -12.61
CA SER A 588 24.40 -19.00 -11.89
C SER A 588 25.80 -18.51 -12.28
N CYS A 589 25.93 -17.20 -12.45
CA CYS A 589 27.21 -16.50 -12.57
C CYS A 589 27.19 -15.25 -11.69
N GLU A 590 28.37 -14.71 -11.41
CA GLU A 590 28.49 -13.41 -10.75
C GLU A 590 29.10 -12.38 -11.70
N VAL A 591 28.47 -11.22 -11.74
CA VAL A 591 28.95 -10.05 -12.46
C VAL A 591 29.89 -9.24 -11.57
N ALA A 592 30.83 -8.51 -12.18
CA ALA A 592 31.79 -7.71 -11.42
C ALA A 592 31.12 -6.59 -10.59
N GLN A 593 29.93 -6.13 -11.00
CA GLN A 593 29.19 -5.04 -10.38
C GLN A 593 27.69 -5.37 -10.27
N ALA A 594 27.05 -4.93 -9.19
CA ALA A 594 25.69 -5.34 -8.84
C ALA A 594 24.61 -4.84 -9.82
N GLN A 595 24.89 -3.78 -10.58
CA GLN A 595 24.00 -3.18 -11.58
C GLN A 595 24.18 -3.76 -12.99
N THR A 596 25.16 -4.65 -13.22
CA THR A 596 25.43 -5.20 -14.56
C THR A 596 24.28 -6.08 -15.04
N GLU A 597 23.63 -5.70 -16.14
CA GLU A 597 22.61 -6.53 -16.78
C GLU A 597 23.24 -7.64 -17.64
N VAL A 598 22.52 -8.76 -17.76
CA VAL A 598 22.98 -9.92 -18.54
C VAL A 598 21.88 -10.44 -19.43
N THR A 599 22.26 -11.01 -20.57
CA THR A 599 21.33 -11.70 -21.46
C THR A 599 21.63 -13.20 -21.47
N TRP A 600 20.59 -14.01 -21.31
CA TRP A 600 20.71 -15.46 -21.35
C TRP A 600 20.33 -16.02 -22.72
N TYR A 601 21.04 -17.08 -23.13
CA TYR A 601 20.82 -17.79 -24.39
C TYR A 601 20.76 -19.30 -24.15
N LYS A 602 19.96 -20.00 -24.96
CA LYS A 602 19.98 -21.46 -25.11
C LYS A 602 20.27 -21.79 -26.56
N ASP A 603 21.30 -22.59 -26.82
CA ASP A 603 21.69 -22.99 -28.18
C ASP A 603 21.83 -21.79 -29.14
N GLY A 604 22.33 -20.65 -28.63
CA GLY A 604 22.51 -19.40 -29.38
C GLY A 604 21.25 -18.54 -29.58
N LYS A 605 20.08 -18.96 -29.10
CA LYS A 605 18.85 -18.17 -29.13
C LYS A 605 18.62 -17.44 -27.82
N LYS A 606 18.35 -16.14 -27.90
CA LYS A 606 18.05 -15.30 -26.73
C LYS A 606 16.81 -15.83 -26.02
N LEU A 607 16.92 -16.07 -24.72
CA LEU A 607 15.83 -16.51 -23.88
C LEU A 607 15.02 -15.31 -23.38
N SER A 608 13.70 -15.44 -23.42
CA SER A 608 12.76 -14.50 -22.83
C SER A 608 12.10 -15.12 -21.61
N ALA A 609 11.73 -14.28 -20.63
CA ALA A 609 10.98 -14.73 -19.46
C ALA A 609 9.66 -15.40 -19.88
N SER A 610 9.33 -16.51 -19.25
CA SER A 610 8.11 -17.28 -19.47
C SER A 610 7.71 -18.02 -18.19
N SER A 611 6.58 -18.73 -18.19
CA SER A 611 6.20 -19.60 -17.08
C SER A 611 7.20 -20.75 -16.82
N LYS A 612 8.05 -21.09 -17.81
CA LYS A 612 9.07 -22.13 -17.70
C LYS A 612 10.46 -21.60 -17.37
N VAL A 613 10.77 -20.37 -17.75
CA VAL A 613 12.13 -19.79 -17.64
C VAL A 613 12.04 -18.43 -16.98
N HIS A 614 12.71 -18.26 -15.85
CA HIS A 614 12.83 -16.96 -15.16
C HIS A 614 14.28 -16.58 -14.91
N VAL A 615 14.53 -15.27 -14.93
CA VAL A 615 15.85 -14.68 -14.65
C VAL A 615 15.76 -13.96 -13.31
N GLU A 616 16.75 -14.18 -12.45
CA GLU A 616 16.84 -13.55 -11.14
C GLU A 616 18.15 -12.75 -11.03
N ALA A 617 18.06 -11.58 -10.41
CA ALA A 617 19.20 -10.74 -10.08
C ALA A 617 19.16 -10.39 -8.59
N LYS A 618 20.25 -10.69 -7.86
CA LYS A 618 20.41 -10.32 -6.45
C LYS A 618 21.85 -9.91 -6.18
N GLY A 619 22.08 -8.62 -5.90
CA GLY A 619 23.43 -8.07 -5.79
C GLY A 619 24.24 -8.32 -7.07
N CYS A 620 25.45 -8.87 -6.93
CA CYS A 620 26.29 -9.29 -8.06
C CYS A 620 25.92 -10.67 -8.65
N SER A 621 24.95 -11.40 -8.09
CA SER A 621 24.55 -12.71 -8.60
C SER A 621 23.50 -12.60 -9.70
N ARG A 622 23.67 -13.39 -10.76
CA ARG A 622 22.71 -13.55 -11.86
C ARG A 622 22.37 -15.02 -12.01
N ARG A 623 21.08 -15.33 -12.02
CA ARG A 623 20.59 -16.70 -12.13
C ARG A 623 19.57 -16.83 -13.24
N LEU A 624 19.67 -17.91 -14.01
CA LEU A 624 18.62 -18.40 -14.89
C LEU A 624 18.04 -19.65 -14.24
N VAL A 625 16.75 -19.65 -14.00
CA VAL A 625 16.04 -20.81 -13.45
C VAL A 625 15.09 -21.34 -14.52
N VAL A 626 15.26 -22.61 -14.85
CA VAL A 626 14.41 -23.36 -15.77
C VAL A 626 13.56 -24.30 -14.91
N GLN A 627 12.25 -24.10 -14.88
CA GLN A 627 11.31 -24.89 -14.09
C GLN A 627 10.86 -26.13 -14.86
N GLN A 628 10.59 -27.22 -14.13
CA GLN A 628 10.08 -28.48 -14.69
C GLN A 628 10.95 -28.99 -15.86
N VAL A 629 12.26 -29.08 -15.63
CA VAL A 629 13.23 -29.43 -16.69
C VAL A 629 12.98 -30.83 -17.21
N GLY A 630 13.04 -31.02 -18.53
CA GLY A 630 12.99 -32.31 -19.20
C GLY A 630 14.18 -32.51 -20.13
N LYS A 631 14.25 -33.65 -20.82
CA LYS A 631 15.34 -33.96 -21.77
C LYS A 631 15.53 -32.88 -22.85
N ALA A 632 14.45 -32.19 -23.25
CA ALA A 632 14.49 -31.10 -24.23
C ALA A 632 15.17 -29.82 -23.71
N ASP A 633 15.27 -29.66 -22.39
CA ASP A 633 15.91 -28.52 -21.75
C ASP A 633 17.40 -28.75 -21.51
N ALA A 634 17.89 -29.98 -21.66
CA ALA A 634 19.31 -30.29 -21.63
C ALA A 634 20.05 -29.59 -22.79
N GLY A 635 21.33 -29.29 -22.57
CA GLY A 635 22.19 -28.67 -23.60
C GLY A 635 22.88 -27.40 -23.15
N ALA A 636 23.33 -26.60 -24.11
CA ALA A 636 24.22 -25.48 -23.87
C ALA A 636 23.45 -24.18 -23.60
N TYR A 637 23.82 -23.52 -22.51
CA TYR A 637 23.32 -22.20 -22.13
C TYR A 637 24.48 -21.23 -22.05
N SER A 638 24.21 -19.94 -22.27
CA SER A 638 25.19 -18.89 -22.03
C SER A 638 24.58 -17.65 -21.39
N CYS A 639 25.37 -17.01 -20.56
CA CYS A 639 25.11 -15.71 -19.97
C CYS A 639 26.10 -14.71 -20.58
N GLU A 640 25.61 -13.65 -21.21
CA GLU A 640 26.43 -12.73 -21.99
C GLU A 640 26.16 -11.28 -21.56
N ALA A 641 27.25 -10.52 -21.38
CA ALA A 641 27.20 -9.11 -21.02
C ALA A 641 28.49 -8.40 -21.48
N GLY A 642 28.35 -7.22 -22.07
CA GLY A 642 29.46 -6.37 -22.53
C GLY A 642 30.50 -7.08 -23.41
N GLY A 643 30.04 -7.97 -24.32
CA GLY A 643 30.91 -8.74 -25.23
C GLY A 643 31.61 -9.95 -24.59
N GLN A 644 31.41 -10.21 -23.30
CA GLN A 644 31.92 -11.38 -22.59
C GLN A 644 30.82 -12.43 -22.40
N LYS A 645 31.23 -13.69 -22.23
CA LYS A 645 30.34 -14.85 -22.15
C LYS A 645 30.79 -15.84 -21.09
N VAL A 646 29.86 -16.30 -20.25
CA VAL A 646 30.00 -17.48 -19.39
C VAL A 646 29.10 -18.58 -19.92
N SER A 647 29.66 -19.77 -20.14
CA SER A 647 28.93 -20.90 -20.72
C SER A 647 28.52 -21.91 -19.64
N PHE A 648 27.39 -22.56 -19.86
CA PHE A 648 26.90 -23.62 -19.00
C PHE A 648 26.44 -24.81 -19.86
N HIS A 649 26.50 -26.00 -19.28
CA HIS A 649 25.90 -27.20 -19.86
C HIS A 649 24.94 -27.80 -18.85
N LEU A 650 23.67 -27.96 -19.22
CA LEU A 650 22.64 -28.55 -18.38
C LEU A 650 22.45 -30.03 -18.74
N ASP A 651 22.79 -30.91 -17.81
CA ASP A 651 22.52 -32.34 -17.88
C ASP A 651 21.22 -32.65 -17.13
N VAL A 652 20.24 -33.22 -17.83
CA VAL A 652 18.99 -33.67 -17.21
C VAL A 652 19.00 -35.17 -16.99
N ALA A 653 19.28 -35.56 -15.75
CA ALA A 653 19.21 -36.92 -15.27
C ALA A 653 17.75 -37.36 -15.09
N GLU A 654 17.46 -38.64 -15.34
CA GLU A 654 16.11 -39.20 -15.16
C GLU A 654 15.72 -39.25 -13.68
N PRO A 655 14.40 -39.30 -13.36
CA PRO A 655 13.92 -39.24 -11.99
C PRO A 655 14.57 -40.33 -11.14
N SER A 656 14.92 -39.98 -9.90
CA SER A 656 15.36 -40.97 -8.90
C SER A 656 14.32 -42.09 -8.81
N ALA A 657 14.77 -43.33 -8.91
CA ALA A 657 13.93 -44.52 -8.78
C ALA A 657 13.08 -44.41 -7.50
N VAL A 658 11.76 -44.57 -7.63
CA VAL A 658 10.81 -44.50 -6.51
C VAL A 658 10.79 -45.84 -5.78
N PHE A 659 10.94 -46.93 -6.52
CA PHE A 659 11.11 -48.29 -6.02
C PHE A 659 12.59 -48.69 -6.04
N ALA A 660 12.99 -49.62 -5.17
CA ALA A 660 14.37 -50.12 -5.14
C ALA A 660 14.74 -50.79 -6.48
N LYS A 661 16.00 -50.62 -6.91
CA LYS A 661 16.46 -51.01 -8.28
C LYS A 661 16.46 -52.50 -8.59
N GLU A 662 16.17 -53.37 -7.62
CA GLU A 662 16.25 -54.83 -7.76
C GLU A 662 14.89 -55.53 -7.59
N GLN A 663 13.77 -54.80 -7.69
CA GLN A 663 12.44 -55.37 -7.50
C GLN A 663 11.78 -55.77 -8.83
N PRO A 664 11.09 -56.92 -8.87
CA PRO A 664 10.36 -57.35 -10.05
C PRO A 664 9.20 -56.39 -10.35
N ALA A 665 9.04 -56.01 -11.62
CA ALA A 665 7.95 -55.13 -12.07
C ALA A 665 6.55 -55.75 -11.85
N ARG A 666 6.48 -57.08 -11.77
CA ARG A 666 5.28 -57.86 -11.46
C ARG A 666 5.64 -59.02 -10.53
N SER A 667 4.92 -59.17 -9.42
CA SER A 667 5.07 -60.28 -8.46
C SER A 667 3.82 -61.13 -8.40
N GLU A 668 3.97 -62.45 -8.33
CA GLU A 668 2.85 -63.40 -8.13
C GLU A 668 2.67 -63.67 -6.63
N VAL A 669 1.44 -63.55 -6.12
CA VAL A 669 1.09 -63.76 -4.70
C VAL A 669 0.02 -64.82 -4.64
N GLN A 670 0.27 -65.90 -3.89
CA GLN A 670 -0.70 -66.98 -3.71
C GLN A 670 -1.30 -66.95 -2.31
N ALA A 671 -2.62 -67.09 -2.21
CA ALA A 671 -3.31 -67.22 -0.94
C ALA A 671 -4.43 -68.27 -1.03
N LYS A 672 -4.76 -68.88 0.12
CA LYS A 672 -5.91 -69.80 0.23
C LYS A 672 -7.15 -69.02 0.63
N ALA A 673 -8.32 -69.44 0.14
CA ALA A 673 -9.59 -68.84 0.56
C ALA A 673 -9.73 -68.84 2.10
N GLY A 674 -10.02 -67.69 2.69
CA GLY A 674 -10.10 -67.45 4.14
C GLY A 674 -8.79 -67.03 4.83
N ALA A 675 -7.63 -67.10 4.15
CA ALA A 675 -6.37 -66.60 4.69
C ALA A 675 -6.20 -65.09 4.45
N SER A 676 -5.13 -64.49 5.00
CA SER A 676 -4.69 -63.14 4.59
C SER A 676 -3.64 -63.23 3.47
N ALA A 677 -3.75 -62.37 2.47
CA ALA A 677 -2.74 -62.18 1.43
C ALA A 677 -1.94 -60.90 1.71
N THR A 678 -0.62 -60.95 1.55
CA THR A 678 0.26 -59.78 1.73
C THR A 678 1.04 -59.51 0.47
N LEU A 679 0.91 -58.30 -0.08
CA LEU A 679 1.62 -57.83 -1.25
C LEU A 679 2.67 -56.81 -0.77
N SER A 680 3.94 -56.99 -1.14
CA SER A 680 5.04 -56.20 -0.57
C SER A 680 6.00 -55.64 -1.63
N CYS A 681 6.34 -54.36 -1.51
CA CYS A 681 7.42 -53.73 -2.26
C CYS A 681 8.32 -52.90 -1.34
N GLU A 682 9.46 -52.46 -1.86
CA GLU A 682 10.32 -51.47 -1.19
C GLU A 682 10.49 -50.23 -2.05
N VAL A 683 10.35 -49.10 -1.37
CA VAL A 683 10.63 -47.78 -1.92
C VAL A 683 12.10 -47.44 -1.73
N ALA A 684 12.67 -46.65 -2.62
CA ALA A 684 14.09 -46.28 -2.55
C ALA A 684 14.43 -45.40 -1.32
N GLN A 685 13.42 -44.78 -0.69
CA GLN A 685 13.59 -43.91 0.47
C GLN A 685 12.48 -44.15 1.50
N ALA A 686 12.82 -44.15 2.79
CA ALA A 686 11.92 -44.54 3.87
C ALA A 686 10.69 -43.62 4.02
N GLN A 687 10.79 -42.37 3.60
CA GLN A 687 9.72 -41.37 3.63
C GLN A 687 8.79 -41.40 2.41
N THR A 688 9.05 -42.25 1.41
CA THR A 688 8.24 -42.29 0.18
C THR A 688 6.85 -42.86 0.47
N GLU A 689 5.81 -42.07 0.27
CA GLU A 689 4.42 -42.53 0.35
C GLU A 689 3.99 -43.25 -0.93
N VAL A 690 3.13 -44.25 -0.79
CA VAL A 690 2.63 -45.06 -1.92
C VAL A 690 1.12 -45.16 -1.89
N THR A 691 0.52 -45.33 -3.06
CA THR A 691 -0.91 -45.59 -3.21
C THR A 691 -1.13 -46.97 -3.80
N TRP A 692 -2.05 -47.74 -3.20
CA TRP A 692 -2.42 -49.06 -3.69
C TRP A 692 -3.70 -49.03 -4.51
N TYR A 693 -3.76 -49.86 -5.54
CA TYR A 693 -4.91 -50.02 -6.43
C TYR A 693 -5.24 -51.50 -6.62
N LYS A 694 -6.52 -51.79 -6.87
CA LYS A 694 -7.00 -53.08 -7.40
C LYS A 694 -7.76 -52.81 -8.69
N ASP A 695 -7.37 -53.46 -9.77
CA ASP A 695 -7.99 -53.29 -11.09
C ASP A 695 -8.11 -51.80 -11.51
N GLY A 696 -7.08 -51.00 -11.19
CA GLY A 696 -7.02 -49.56 -11.47
C GLY A 696 -7.86 -48.66 -10.54
N LYS A 697 -8.60 -49.22 -9.58
CA LYS A 697 -9.33 -48.44 -8.56
C LYS A 697 -8.51 -48.30 -7.30
N LYS A 698 -8.37 -47.05 -6.82
CA LYS A 698 -7.64 -46.73 -5.59
C LYS A 698 -8.28 -47.43 -4.40
N LEU A 699 -7.47 -48.16 -3.63
CA LEU A 699 -7.90 -48.84 -2.43
C LEU A 699 -7.87 -47.88 -1.23
N SER A 700 -8.92 -47.95 -0.42
CA SER A 700 -9.02 -47.26 0.87
C SER A 700 -8.90 -48.26 2.01
N ALA A 701 -8.32 -47.85 3.13
CA ALA A 701 -8.25 -48.68 4.32
C ALA A 701 -9.66 -49.09 4.80
N SER A 702 -9.83 -50.36 5.15
CA SER A 702 -11.07 -50.95 5.65
C SER A 702 -10.76 -52.08 6.62
N SER A 703 -11.77 -52.69 7.22
CA SER A 703 -11.59 -53.91 8.04
C SER A 703 -11.02 -55.09 7.25
N LYS A 704 -11.18 -55.10 5.92
CA LYS A 704 -10.66 -56.15 5.03
C LYS A 704 -9.29 -55.83 4.44
N VAL A 705 -8.96 -54.56 4.27
CA VAL A 705 -7.75 -54.11 3.55
C VAL A 705 -7.00 -53.08 4.41
N HIS A 706 -5.76 -53.39 4.78
CA HIS A 706 -4.90 -52.47 5.50
C HIS A 706 -3.53 -52.32 4.83
N VAL A 707 -2.96 -51.11 4.95
CA VAL A 707 -1.65 -50.76 4.40
C VAL A 707 -0.67 -50.58 5.54
N GLU A 708 0.51 -51.17 5.42
CA GLU A 708 1.58 -51.09 6.41
C GLU A 708 2.83 -50.45 5.80
N ALA A 709 3.47 -49.57 6.57
CA ALA A 709 4.73 -48.94 6.19
C ALA A 709 5.75 -49.09 7.33
N LYS A 710 6.92 -49.67 7.03
CA LYS A 710 8.03 -49.81 7.97
C LYS A 710 9.37 -49.61 7.26
N GLY A 711 10.08 -48.53 7.59
CA GLY A 711 11.30 -48.13 6.89
C GLY A 711 11.03 -47.94 5.39
N CYS A 712 11.82 -48.60 4.54
CA CYS A 712 11.61 -48.62 3.09
C CYS A 712 10.56 -49.64 2.62
N SER A 713 10.00 -50.49 3.49
CA SER A 713 9.02 -51.51 3.10
C SER A 713 7.59 -50.96 3.09
N ARG A 714 6.81 -51.34 2.07
CA ARG A 714 5.38 -51.04 1.92
C ARG A 714 4.63 -52.33 1.68
N ARG A 715 3.59 -52.60 2.48
CA ARG A 715 2.78 -53.81 2.37
C ARG A 715 1.29 -53.47 2.29
N LEU A 716 0.58 -54.18 1.43
CA LEU A 716 -0.88 -54.25 1.42
C LEU A 716 -1.28 -55.62 1.94
N VAL A 717 -2.10 -55.66 2.98
CA VAL A 717 -2.64 -56.90 3.51
C VAL A 717 -4.15 -56.93 3.26
N VAL A 718 -4.60 -57.98 2.59
CA VAL A 718 -6.00 -58.27 2.33
C VAL A 718 -6.38 -59.45 3.23
N GLN A 719 -7.24 -59.21 4.22
CA GLN A 719 -7.69 -60.23 5.17
C GLN A 719 -8.86 -61.04 4.61
N GLN A 720 -8.95 -62.32 4.98
CA GLN A 720 -10.05 -63.22 4.61
C GLN A 720 -10.30 -63.23 3.09
N VAL A 721 -9.25 -63.50 2.31
CA VAL A 721 -9.32 -63.48 0.84
C VAL A 721 -10.27 -64.54 0.31
N GLY A 722 -11.05 -64.21 -0.72
CA GLY A 722 -11.86 -65.15 -1.49
C GLY A 722 -11.63 -64.97 -3.00
N LYS A 723 -12.34 -65.74 -3.84
CA LYS A 723 -12.24 -65.65 -5.31
C LYS A 723 -12.38 -64.22 -5.86
N ALA A 724 -13.23 -63.40 -5.23
CA ALA A 724 -13.45 -62.01 -5.65
C ALA A 724 -12.25 -61.08 -5.39
N ASP A 725 -11.35 -61.47 -4.49
CA ASP A 725 -10.13 -60.72 -4.17
C ASP A 725 -8.97 -61.10 -5.09
N ALA A 726 -9.08 -62.17 -5.89
CA ALA A 726 -8.09 -62.48 -6.91
C ALA A 726 -8.02 -61.37 -7.98
N GLY A 727 -6.86 -61.25 -8.63
CA GLY A 727 -6.64 -60.29 -9.72
C GLY A 727 -5.44 -59.39 -9.52
N GLU A 728 -5.41 -58.29 -10.27
CA GLU A 728 -4.27 -57.38 -10.35
C GLU A 728 -4.34 -56.26 -9.30
N TYR A 729 -3.23 -56.10 -8.60
CA TYR A 729 -2.97 -55.03 -7.66
C TYR A 729 -1.76 -54.22 -8.12
N SER A 730 -1.76 -52.91 -7.89
CA SER A 730 -0.57 -52.08 -8.12
C SER A 730 -0.25 -51.21 -6.93
N CYS A 731 1.03 -51.00 -6.70
CA CYS A 731 1.57 -50.01 -5.78
C CYS A 731 2.23 -48.91 -6.60
N GLU A 732 1.75 -47.68 -6.47
CA GLU A 732 2.14 -46.57 -7.35
C GLU A 732 2.64 -45.37 -6.52
N ALA A 733 3.75 -44.80 -6.96
CA ALA A 733 4.33 -43.59 -6.38
C ALA A 733 5.21 -42.88 -7.42
N GLY A 734 5.15 -41.54 -7.47
CA GLY A 734 5.99 -40.72 -8.34
C GLY A 734 5.90 -41.08 -9.84
N GLY A 735 4.74 -41.55 -10.31
CA GLY A 735 4.53 -41.97 -11.71
C GLY A 735 5.12 -43.34 -12.07
N GLN A 736 5.75 -44.04 -11.11
CA GLN A 736 6.20 -45.43 -11.26
C GLN A 736 5.19 -46.36 -10.58
N LYS A 737 5.11 -47.61 -11.06
CA LYS A 737 4.28 -48.65 -10.45
C LYS A 737 5.01 -49.99 -10.41
N VAL A 738 4.72 -50.77 -9.37
CA VAL A 738 5.00 -52.20 -9.30
C VAL A 738 3.67 -52.94 -9.18
N SER A 739 3.54 -54.04 -9.92
CA SER A 739 2.28 -54.77 -10.03
C SER A 739 2.36 -56.10 -9.30
N PHE A 740 1.22 -56.61 -8.88
CA PHE A 740 1.09 -57.89 -8.21
C PHE A 740 -0.15 -58.62 -8.72
N HIS A 741 -0.03 -59.91 -8.95
CA HIS A 741 -1.16 -60.76 -9.28
C HIS A 741 -1.47 -61.65 -8.09
N LEU A 742 -2.68 -61.54 -7.55
CA LEU A 742 -3.14 -62.36 -6.44
C LEU A 742 -3.96 -63.54 -6.97
N ASP A 743 -3.42 -64.74 -6.80
CA ASP A 743 -4.11 -66.00 -7.04
C ASP A 743 -4.72 -66.53 -5.74
N VAL A 744 -6.04 -66.71 -5.73
CA VAL A 744 -6.75 -67.31 -4.60
C VAL A 744 -7.15 -68.74 -4.94
N ALA A 745 -6.45 -69.70 -4.33
CA ALA A 745 -6.73 -71.12 -4.49
C ALA A 745 -7.90 -71.53 -3.57
N GLU A 746 -8.94 -72.10 -4.17
CA GLU A 746 -9.98 -72.82 -3.44
C GLU A 746 -9.54 -74.27 -3.20
N PRO A 747 -9.84 -74.86 -2.04
CA PRO A 747 -9.56 -76.27 -1.81
C PRO A 747 -10.36 -77.14 -2.79
N ALA A 748 -9.67 -78.04 -3.49
CA ALA A 748 -10.26 -78.92 -4.49
C ALA A 748 -11.40 -79.78 -3.92
N ALA A 749 -12.49 -79.92 -4.67
CA ALA A 749 -13.59 -80.82 -4.39
C ALA A 749 -13.16 -82.27 -4.71
N VAL A 750 -12.60 -82.97 -3.72
CA VAL A 750 -12.11 -84.35 -3.82
C VAL A 750 -12.74 -85.24 -2.75
N PHE A 751 -12.60 -86.56 -2.87
CA PHE A 751 -12.95 -87.48 -1.79
C PHE A 751 -12.02 -87.26 -0.57
N ALA A 752 -12.50 -87.55 0.63
CA ALA A 752 -11.67 -87.50 1.83
C ALA A 752 -10.48 -88.47 1.67
N LYS A 753 -9.28 -88.06 2.12
CA LYS A 753 -8.11 -88.97 2.10
C LYS A 753 -8.42 -90.18 2.99
N GLU A 754 -8.07 -91.38 2.53
CA GLU A 754 -8.31 -92.70 3.17
C GLU A 754 -9.56 -93.50 2.74
N GLN A 755 -10.15 -93.21 1.57
CA GLN A 755 -11.20 -94.06 0.97
C GLN A 755 -10.61 -95.29 0.25
N PRO A 756 -11.16 -96.51 0.41
CA PRO A 756 -10.80 -97.65 -0.43
C PRO A 756 -11.14 -97.38 -1.90
N ALA A 757 -10.23 -97.65 -2.83
CA ALA A 757 -10.48 -97.47 -4.26
C ALA A 757 -11.62 -98.39 -4.79
N ARG A 758 -11.83 -99.52 -4.10
CA ARG A 758 -12.91 -100.47 -4.36
C ARG A 758 -13.41 -101.09 -3.05
N SER A 759 -14.73 -101.12 -2.85
CA SER A 759 -15.39 -101.79 -1.71
C SER A 759 -16.32 -102.91 -2.20
N GLU A 760 -16.32 -104.07 -1.55
CA GLU A 760 -17.23 -105.18 -1.86
C GLU A 760 -18.39 -105.21 -0.86
N LEU A 761 -19.62 -105.36 -1.37
CA LEU A 761 -20.84 -105.41 -0.58
C LEU A 761 -21.64 -106.65 -0.94
N GLN A 762 -22.24 -107.29 0.07
CA GLN A 762 -23.16 -108.40 -0.13
C GLN A 762 -24.56 -108.01 0.34
N ALA A 763 -25.57 -108.28 -0.48
CA ALA A 763 -26.96 -108.09 -0.12
C ALA A 763 -27.79 -109.35 -0.46
N LYS A 764 -28.87 -109.58 0.26
CA LYS A 764 -29.81 -110.67 -0.03
C LYS A 764 -30.91 -110.18 -0.96
N VAL A 765 -31.44 -111.08 -1.80
CA VAL A 765 -32.58 -110.75 -2.67
C VAL A 765 -33.75 -110.18 -1.84
N GLY A 766 -34.26 -109.01 -2.23
CA GLY A 766 -35.34 -108.28 -1.56
C GLY A 766 -34.90 -107.31 -0.45
N ALA A 767 -33.62 -107.31 -0.04
CA ALA A 767 -33.08 -106.33 0.91
C ALA A 767 -32.72 -105.01 0.21
N SER A 768 -32.37 -103.97 0.98
CA SER A 768 -31.71 -102.77 0.45
C SER A 768 -30.19 -102.87 0.57
N ALA A 769 -29.46 -102.41 -0.43
CA ALA A 769 -28.00 -102.27 -0.39
C ALA A 769 -27.60 -100.80 -0.35
N THR A 770 -26.67 -100.43 0.54
CA THR A 770 -26.22 -99.04 0.72
C THR A 770 -24.73 -98.94 0.43
N LEU A 771 -24.37 -98.11 -0.53
CA LEU A 771 -23.00 -97.80 -0.92
C LEU A 771 -22.65 -96.41 -0.40
N SER A 772 -21.55 -96.25 0.33
CA SER A 772 -21.21 -94.99 1.00
C SER A 772 -19.77 -94.55 0.75
N CYS A 773 -19.58 -93.26 0.49
CA CYS A 773 -18.27 -92.61 0.42
C CYS A 773 -18.30 -91.26 1.14
N GLU A 774 -17.13 -90.72 1.49
CA GLU A 774 -16.98 -89.41 2.12
C GLU A 774 -16.24 -88.44 1.21
N VAL A 775 -16.80 -87.25 1.08
CA VAL A 775 -16.21 -86.12 0.36
C VAL A 775 -15.42 -85.23 1.33
N ALA A 776 -14.37 -84.57 0.86
CA ALA A 776 -13.53 -83.73 1.71
C ALA A 776 -14.25 -82.47 2.23
N GLN A 777 -15.35 -82.06 1.57
CA GLN A 777 -16.15 -80.90 1.94
C GLN A 777 -17.65 -81.21 1.84
N ASP A 778 -18.43 -80.71 2.80
CA ASP A 778 -19.88 -80.94 2.95
C ASP A 778 -20.71 -80.53 1.73
N LYS A 779 -20.28 -79.54 0.95
CA LYS A 779 -20.95 -79.07 -0.27
C LYS A 779 -20.54 -79.79 -1.55
N THR A 780 -19.65 -80.79 -1.49
CA THR A 780 -19.19 -81.49 -2.69
C THR A 780 -20.30 -82.34 -3.29
N GLU A 781 -20.70 -82.06 -4.53
CA GLU A 781 -21.66 -82.89 -5.26
C GLU A 781 -20.97 -84.13 -5.85
N VAL A 782 -21.69 -85.25 -5.90
CA VAL A 782 -21.21 -86.50 -6.48
C VAL A 782 -22.17 -87.02 -7.53
N THR A 783 -21.65 -87.76 -8.50
CA THR A 783 -22.47 -88.50 -9.46
C THR A 783 -22.28 -90.00 -9.30
N TRP A 784 -23.38 -90.75 -9.22
CA TRP A 784 -23.36 -92.21 -9.12
C TRP A 784 -23.59 -92.87 -10.49
N TYR A 785 -22.93 -94.00 -10.71
CA TYR A 785 -23.01 -94.81 -11.93
C TYR A 785 -23.18 -96.29 -11.58
N LYS A 786 -23.81 -97.05 -12.48
CA LYS A 786 -23.81 -98.51 -12.49
C LYS A 786 -23.34 -98.99 -13.87
N ASP A 787 -22.32 -99.83 -13.92
CA ASP A 787 -21.73 -100.37 -15.14
C ASP A 787 -21.42 -99.25 -16.18
N GLY A 788 -20.93 -98.10 -15.68
CA GLY A 788 -20.60 -96.91 -16.48
C GLY A 788 -21.79 -96.03 -16.91
N LYS A 789 -23.04 -96.39 -16.58
CA LYS A 789 -24.22 -95.57 -16.86
C LYS A 789 -24.61 -94.72 -15.65
N LYS A 790 -24.78 -93.42 -15.87
CA LYS A 790 -25.19 -92.46 -14.83
C LYS A 790 -26.55 -92.85 -14.26
N LEU A 791 -26.63 -92.94 -12.94
CA LEU A 791 -27.85 -93.24 -12.21
C LEU A 791 -28.63 -91.95 -11.93
N SER A 792 -29.95 -92.06 -11.95
CA SER A 792 -30.89 -91.02 -11.52
C SER A 792 -31.77 -91.57 -10.40
N ALA A 793 -32.25 -90.68 -9.53
CA ALA A 793 -33.15 -91.07 -8.44
C ALA A 793 -34.43 -91.71 -9.01
N SER A 794 -34.90 -92.79 -8.36
CA SER A 794 -36.13 -93.50 -8.73
C SER A 794 -36.69 -94.20 -7.50
N SER A 795 -37.86 -94.84 -7.61
CA SER A 795 -38.40 -95.68 -6.52
C SER A 795 -37.46 -96.81 -6.09
N LYS A 796 -36.52 -97.21 -6.95
CA LYS A 796 -35.50 -98.24 -6.66
C LYS A 796 -34.16 -97.67 -6.19
N ILE A 797 -33.83 -96.42 -6.54
CA ILE A 797 -32.53 -95.80 -6.31
C ILE A 797 -32.71 -94.49 -5.54
N CYS A 798 -32.23 -94.45 -4.29
CA CYS A 798 -32.19 -93.26 -3.45
C CYS A 798 -30.74 -92.77 -3.30
N MET A 799 -30.51 -91.47 -3.46
CA MET A 799 -29.21 -90.83 -3.25
C MET A 799 -29.32 -89.86 -2.10
N GLU A 800 -28.46 -90.00 -1.10
CA GLU A 800 -28.49 -89.22 0.13
C GLU A 800 -27.16 -88.47 0.32
N ALA A 801 -27.27 -87.24 0.80
CA ALA A 801 -26.14 -86.40 1.18
C ALA A 801 -26.38 -85.86 2.60
N GLU A 802 -25.49 -86.23 3.53
CA GLU A 802 -25.57 -85.83 4.94
C GLU A 802 -24.17 -85.43 5.41
N GLY A 803 -23.95 -84.13 5.65
CA GLY A 803 -22.62 -83.58 5.92
C GLY A 803 -21.63 -83.93 4.80
N CYS A 804 -20.49 -84.53 5.16
CA CYS A 804 -19.49 -85.03 4.21
C CYS A 804 -19.79 -86.44 3.68
N SER A 805 -20.85 -87.11 4.12
CA SER A 805 -21.21 -88.47 3.67
C SER A 805 -22.10 -88.43 2.44
N ARG A 806 -21.85 -89.35 1.51
CA ARG A 806 -22.65 -89.57 0.29
C ARG A 806 -23.03 -91.04 0.21
N ARG A 807 -24.33 -91.32 0.13
CA ARG A 807 -24.86 -92.69 0.07
C ARG A 807 -25.72 -92.91 -1.16
N LEU A 808 -25.60 -94.09 -1.76
CA LEU A 808 -26.51 -94.64 -2.76
C LEU A 808 -27.21 -95.84 -2.14
N VAL A 809 -28.53 -95.78 -1.99
CA VAL A 809 -29.36 -96.88 -1.48
C VAL A 809 -30.13 -97.49 -2.64
N VAL A 810 -29.83 -98.74 -2.96
CA VAL A 810 -30.57 -99.56 -3.92
C VAL A 810 -31.60 -100.37 -3.15
N GLN A 811 -32.89 -100.10 -3.35
CA GLN A 811 -33.99 -100.77 -2.65
C GLN A 811 -34.41 -102.05 -3.37
N GLN A 812 -34.83 -103.07 -2.60
CA GLN A 812 -35.36 -104.33 -3.12
C GLN A 812 -34.43 -104.98 -4.16
N VAL A 813 -33.17 -105.21 -3.79
CA VAL A 813 -32.15 -105.70 -4.73
C VAL A 813 -32.49 -107.10 -5.23
N GLY A 814 -32.37 -107.29 -6.54
CA GLY A 814 -32.48 -108.58 -7.23
C GLY A 814 -31.16 -108.95 -7.92
N LYS A 815 -31.12 -110.13 -8.54
CA LYS A 815 -29.90 -110.61 -9.24
C LYS A 815 -29.41 -109.64 -10.33
N ALA A 816 -30.31 -108.88 -10.95
CA ALA A 816 -29.97 -107.88 -11.97
C ALA A 816 -29.29 -106.62 -11.41
N ASP A 817 -29.34 -106.39 -10.09
CA ASP A 817 -28.72 -105.24 -9.44
C ASP A 817 -27.28 -105.51 -8.99
N ALA A 818 -26.84 -106.77 -9.05
CA ALA A 818 -25.44 -107.11 -8.87
C ALA A 818 -24.60 -106.48 -9.99
N GLY A 819 -23.36 -106.09 -9.68
CA GLY A 819 -22.48 -105.44 -10.63
C GLY A 819 -21.61 -104.35 -10.02
N GLU A 820 -20.99 -103.54 -10.88
CA GLU A 820 -20.08 -102.48 -10.48
C GLU A 820 -20.81 -101.14 -10.39
N TYR A 821 -20.67 -100.48 -9.25
CA TYR A 821 -21.15 -99.13 -9.01
C TYR A 821 -19.98 -98.20 -8.81
N SER A 822 -20.14 -96.92 -9.13
CA SER A 822 -19.12 -95.94 -8.84
C SER A 822 -19.68 -94.57 -8.48
N CYS A 823 -18.94 -93.87 -7.63
CA CYS A 823 -19.21 -92.50 -7.22
C CYS A 823 -18.07 -91.61 -7.73
N GLU A 824 -18.41 -90.53 -8.43
CA GLU A 824 -17.42 -89.63 -9.04
C GLU A 824 -17.61 -88.18 -8.56
N ALA A 825 -16.49 -87.53 -8.20
CA ALA A 825 -16.41 -86.12 -7.87
C ALA A 825 -15.02 -85.56 -8.21
N GLY A 826 -14.97 -84.36 -8.82
CA GLY A 826 -13.72 -83.66 -9.11
C GLY A 826 -12.70 -84.43 -9.96
N GLY A 827 -13.17 -85.34 -10.82
CA GLY A 827 -12.30 -86.21 -11.65
C GLY A 827 -11.74 -87.45 -10.94
N GLN A 828 -12.10 -87.68 -9.67
CA GLN A 828 -11.80 -88.92 -8.95
C GLN A 828 -13.01 -89.87 -8.95
N LYS A 829 -12.75 -91.18 -8.81
CA LYS A 829 -13.75 -92.25 -8.81
C LYS A 829 -13.52 -93.20 -7.63
N VAL A 830 -14.56 -93.48 -6.86
CA VAL A 830 -14.60 -94.57 -5.88
C VAL A 830 -15.52 -95.66 -6.42
N SER A 831 -15.06 -96.91 -6.44
CA SER A 831 -15.80 -98.02 -7.03
C SER A 831 -16.34 -98.97 -5.95
N PHE A 832 -17.43 -99.65 -6.26
CA PHE A 832 -18.07 -100.60 -5.37
C PHE A 832 -18.55 -101.81 -6.18
N HIS A 833 -18.43 -103.00 -5.62
CA HIS A 833 -18.97 -104.22 -6.21
C HIS A 833 -20.08 -104.77 -5.33
N LEU A 834 -21.28 -104.91 -5.88
CA LEU A 834 -22.43 -105.45 -5.16
C LEU A 834 -22.71 -106.88 -5.62
N ASP A 835 -22.60 -107.82 -4.68
CA ASP A 835 -23.00 -109.21 -4.84
C ASP A 835 -24.38 -109.46 -4.22
N VAL A 836 -25.29 -110.08 -4.99
CA VAL A 836 -26.64 -110.40 -4.53
C VAL A 836 -26.80 -111.91 -4.35
N THR A 837 -26.90 -112.36 -3.11
CA THR A 837 -27.02 -113.78 -2.75
C THR A 837 -28.49 -114.21 -2.60
N GLY A 838 -28.84 -115.35 -3.20
CA GLY A 838 -30.18 -115.94 -3.12
C GLY A 838 -30.25 -117.03 -2.04
N GLN A 839 -31.33 -117.05 -1.26
CA GLN A 839 -31.60 -118.11 -0.28
C GLN A 839 -31.80 -119.45 -1.01
N ARG A 840 -30.94 -120.44 -0.69
CA ARG A 840 -31.20 -121.87 -0.96
C ARG A 840 -32.34 -122.32 -0.06
N PHE A 841 -33.50 -122.67 -0.63
CA PHE A 841 -34.45 -123.58 -0.01
C PHE A 841 -34.06 -125.01 -0.40
N GLY A 842 -33.83 -125.87 0.58
CA GLY A 842 -33.58 -127.29 0.39
C GLY A 842 -34.87 -128.11 0.33
N GLY A 843 -34.89 -129.07 -0.59
CA GLY A 843 -35.50 -130.40 -0.44
C GLY A 843 -36.96 -130.61 -0.87
N ASN A 844 -37.18 -131.36 -1.96
CA ASN A 844 -37.63 -132.75 -1.84
C ASN A 844 -37.51 -133.56 -3.16
N SER A 845 -37.13 -134.83 -2.97
CA SER A 845 -36.94 -135.99 -3.87
C SER A 845 -35.98 -135.88 -5.04
#